data_AF-A0A3B8L4M6-F1
#
_entry.id   AF-A0A3B8L4M6-F1
#
_cell.length_a   1.000
_cell.length_b   1.000
_cell.length_c   1.000
_cell.angle_alpha   90.00
_cell.angle_beta   90.00
_cell.angle_gamma   90.00
#
_symmetry.space_group_name_H-M   'P 1'
#
loop_
_entity.id
_entity.type
_entity.pdbx_description
1 polymer ?
#
loop_
_entity_poly.entity_id
_entity_poly.type
_entity_poly.pdbx_seq_one_letter_code
_entity_poly.pdbx_strand_id
1 'polypeptide(L)'
;MSRLLLVAVVGLSFVVCDLHAARPDRVFPEGKSPADSRLGSIRKLGDQYHPWSPPSTRKAWVAEARRVRQQLKVATGLWPAWPRGPVQAVIHGRVDRGDYTIEKVYFSSIPGHYVTGNLYRPKRAKGRLPGILCPHGHWPNGRFYDAGAQAAAKQVKVGAEKFESGARFPLQARMVHLARMGCVVFHYDMVGYADSTALPHRTGFGDVAAVLRLQNLMGLQTHNSIRAVDFLETLPDVDKKRIAVTGASGGGTQTFMLCALDPRPRVAFPAVMVSTGMQGGCVCENCSFLRPGINNITIAALFAPRPMALSGADDWTIDIETKGLPELKAVYGLYGKSELIHAKCYPQFGHNYNQVSREMMYSWMNRHLELGIDEPIREREFEPMAPSSLKVFDDEHPVPRDAMSLEQYREAKTRLDDRGFSELLAGAKKGLTQYREVVGGAAKVLLSGPTLTPHRVVKVGKGQLSAGGTFATGTVSCEGQRHAIPWTLLRPADRNGKPKVVAWFDGRGKTALFDKAGNPVPAVRRLLETGHSVFSADLYLTGEMVPGKVPVDRVATHKSFIGYTYGYNLPPLTHRVRDILTVVPALSSELGVVTKGKRSRVHLVGTGGAGVWVLLARAVMSGGRRSRGLTIADVQGFGFSHITGGDDPMLLPGALKYGGLGGLAGLAAPSRLVIGGVKGVPEAELKPLKRVYQVADGQLTLSPESLSSEAIVSRLLAE
;
A
#
# COMPACT_ATOMS: atom_id res chain seq x y z
N MET A 1 43.64 -43.83 -10.39
CA MET A 1 43.77 -42.59 -11.19
C MET A 1 42.68 -41.62 -10.73
N SER A 2 43.12 -40.59 -10.02
CA SER A 2 42.32 -39.61 -9.31
C SER A 2 41.68 -38.61 -10.27
N ARG A 3 40.40 -38.25 -10.08
CA ARG A 3 39.79 -37.04 -10.65
C ARG A 3 39.35 -36.14 -9.50
N LEU A 4 40.01 -34.99 -9.40
CA LEU A 4 39.82 -33.93 -8.42
C LEU A 4 38.40 -33.37 -8.46
N LEU A 5 37.77 -33.25 -7.28
CA LEU A 5 36.70 -32.30 -7.02
C LEU A 5 37.33 -30.90 -6.83
N LEU A 6 36.94 -29.94 -7.65
CA LEU A 6 37.25 -28.52 -7.44
C LEU A 6 36.20 -27.95 -6.46
N VAL A 7 36.55 -27.89 -5.17
CA VAL A 7 35.76 -27.17 -4.16
C VAL A 7 36.06 -25.68 -4.30
N ALA A 8 35.10 -24.90 -4.79
CA ALA A 8 35.15 -23.45 -4.74
C ALA A 8 34.98 -22.98 -3.28
N VAL A 9 36.09 -22.64 -2.64
CA VAL A 9 36.09 -21.97 -1.33
C VAL A 9 35.55 -20.55 -1.53
N VAL A 10 34.32 -20.31 -1.09
CA VAL A 10 33.79 -18.96 -0.92
C VAL A 10 34.57 -18.31 0.22
N GLY A 11 35.50 -17.43 -0.12
CA GLY A 11 36.26 -16.65 0.85
C GLY A 11 35.32 -15.80 1.68
N LEU A 12 35.26 -16.09 2.99
CA LEU A 12 34.87 -15.10 4.00
C LEU A 12 35.88 -13.95 3.89
N SER A 13 35.45 -12.81 3.35
CA SER A 13 36.21 -11.57 3.50
C SER A 13 36.22 -11.20 4.98
N PHE A 14 37.28 -11.61 5.68
CA PHE A 14 37.69 -10.97 6.92
C PHE A 14 37.97 -9.50 6.58
N VAL A 15 37.13 -8.62 7.11
CA VAL A 15 37.47 -7.19 7.18
C VAL A 15 38.70 -7.11 8.07
N VAL A 16 39.85 -6.90 7.44
CA VAL A 16 41.06 -6.47 8.13
C VAL A 16 40.71 -5.14 8.80
N CYS A 17 40.64 -5.13 10.12
CA CYS A 17 40.47 -3.91 10.91
C CYS A 17 41.69 -3.01 10.65
N ASP A 18 41.49 -1.94 9.89
CA ASP A 18 42.36 -0.77 10.02
C ASP A 18 42.32 -0.33 11.50
N LEU A 19 43.49 -0.27 12.14
CA LEU A 19 43.72 0.22 13.50
C LEU A 19 43.48 1.74 13.57
N HIS A 20 42.26 2.19 13.31
CA HIS A 20 41.80 3.51 13.75
C HIS A 20 41.22 3.36 15.16
N ALA A 21 41.63 4.24 16.08
CA ALA A 21 41.07 4.28 17.42
C ALA A 21 39.53 4.37 17.35
N ALA A 22 38.82 3.50 18.08
CA ALA A 22 37.37 3.49 18.09
C ALA A 22 36.84 4.88 18.47
N ARG A 23 35.88 5.40 17.69
CA ARG A 23 35.27 6.71 17.91
C ARG A 23 33.80 6.58 18.34
N PRO A 24 33.28 7.46 19.20
CA PRO A 24 31.89 7.41 19.65
C PRO A 24 30.90 7.93 18.59
N ASP A 25 31.35 8.77 17.66
CA ASP A 25 30.51 9.45 16.65
C ASP A 25 30.36 8.66 15.35
N ARG A 26 31.12 7.57 15.18
CA ARG A 26 31.28 6.86 13.89
C ARG A 26 31.42 5.34 14.07
N VAL A 27 30.85 4.56 13.16
CA VAL A 27 30.89 3.09 13.15
C VAL A 27 31.79 2.55 12.03
N PHE A 28 31.75 3.18 10.86
CA PHE A 28 32.44 2.79 9.64
C PHE A 28 33.61 3.74 9.33
N PRO A 29 34.62 3.32 8.55
CA PRO A 29 35.67 4.23 8.08
C PRO A 29 35.11 5.44 7.32
N GLU A 30 35.90 6.52 7.25
CA GLU A 30 35.52 7.73 6.52
C GLU A 30 35.09 7.44 5.08
N GLY A 31 33.98 8.06 4.64
CA GLY A 31 33.44 7.88 3.29
C GLY A 31 32.81 6.51 3.02
N LYS A 32 32.75 5.61 4.00
CA LYS A 32 32.07 4.31 3.86
C LYS A 32 30.65 4.36 4.43
N SER A 33 29.77 3.57 3.84
CA SER A 33 28.39 3.37 4.28
C SER A 33 28.15 1.93 4.73
N PRO A 34 27.17 1.70 5.62
CA PRO A 34 26.76 0.34 5.96
C PRO A 34 26.25 -0.42 4.74
N ALA A 35 26.42 -1.74 4.75
CA ALA A 35 25.79 -2.66 3.80
C ALA A 35 24.28 -2.83 4.09
N ASP A 36 23.54 -1.72 4.09
CA ASP A 36 22.08 -1.71 4.27
C ASP A 36 21.40 -1.88 2.91
N SER A 37 20.57 -2.93 2.76
CA SER A 37 19.90 -3.25 1.51
C SER A 37 19.03 -2.12 0.96
N ARG A 38 18.58 -1.18 1.80
CA ARG A 38 17.75 -0.03 1.39
C ARG A 38 18.54 1.08 0.70
N LEU A 39 19.88 1.04 0.76
CA LEU A 39 20.76 1.93 0.00
C LEU A 39 21.08 1.38 -1.41
N GLY A 40 20.69 0.13 -1.68
CA GLY A 40 20.83 -0.50 -2.98
C GLY A 40 19.72 -0.11 -3.95
N SER A 41 19.54 -0.95 -4.98
CA SER A 41 18.47 -0.77 -5.96
C SER A 41 17.09 -0.91 -5.32
N ILE A 42 16.23 0.07 -5.57
CA ILE A 42 14.80 -0.02 -5.25
C ILE A 42 14.06 -0.86 -6.29
N ARG A 43 12.92 -1.41 -5.90
CA ARG A 43 11.99 -2.07 -6.81
C ARG A 43 11.38 -1.04 -7.75
N LYS A 44 11.31 -1.32 -9.04
CA LYS A 44 10.78 -0.41 -10.07
C LYS A 44 9.62 -1.06 -10.82
N LEU A 45 8.83 -0.22 -11.49
CA LEU A 45 7.76 -0.66 -12.39
C LEU A 45 8.29 -1.62 -13.48
N GLY A 46 9.49 -1.36 -14.01
CA GLY A 46 10.09 -2.12 -15.11
C GLY A 46 10.92 -3.34 -14.70
N ASP A 47 10.93 -3.73 -13.42
CA ASP A 47 11.63 -4.96 -13.03
C ASP A 47 10.92 -6.17 -13.63
N GLN A 48 11.68 -7.11 -14.17
CA GLN A 48 11.15 -8.29 -14.86
C GLN A 48 10.67 -9.39 -13.90
N TYR A 49 10.99 -9.28 -12.61
CA TYR A 49 10.65 -10.29 -11.62
C TYR A 49 10.37 -9.71 -10.24
N HIS A 50 9.29 -10.19 -9.63
CA HIS A 50 8.84 -9.80 -8.31
C HIS A 50 8.44 -11.03 -7.49
N PRO A 51 9.40 -11.62 -6.76
CA PRO A 51 9.15 -12.84 -5.99
C PRO A 51 8.24 -12.58 -4.80
N TRP A 52 7.50 -13.63 -4.41
CA TRP A 52 6.79 -13.69 -3.14
C TRP A 52 6.81 -15.13 -2.64
N SER A 53 7.01 -15.32 -1.34
CA SER A 53 6.95 -16.63 -0.70
C SER A 53 5.72 -16.69 0.21
N PRO A 54 4.77 -17.61 -0.05
CA PRO A 54 3.58 -17.73 0.79
C PRO A 54 3.92 -18.28 2.19
N PRO A 55 3.18 -17.90 3.24
CA PRO A 55 3.32 -18.53 4.55
C PRO A 55 3.04 -20.04 4.48
N SER A 56 3.78 -20.84 5.25
CA SER A 56 3.68 -22.31 5.25
C SER A 56 2.57 -22.87 6.16
N THR A 57 1.90 -22.04 6.95
CA THR A 57 0.80 -22.46 7.83
C THR A 57 -0.43 -21.61 7.64
N ARG A 58 -1.62 -22.22 7.82
CA ARG A 58 -2.90 -21.50 7.74
C ARG A 58 -2.98 -20.33 8.73
N LYS A 59 -2.44 -20.48 9.95
CA LYS A 59 -2.40 -19.42 10.96
C LYS A 59 -1.58 -18.21 10.47
N ALA A 60 -0.39 -18.47 9.92
CA ALA A 60 0.46 -17.41 9.36
C ALA A 60 -0.18 -16.76 8.13
N TRP A 61 -0.80 -17.54 7.24
CA TRP A 61 -1.54 -17.01 6.10
C TRP A 61 -2.74 -16.15 6.51
N VAL A 62 -3.53 -16.55 7.50
CA VAL A 62 -4.68 -15.74 7.97
C VAL A 62 -4.20 -14.39 8.54
N ALA A 63 -3.08 -14.37 9.25
CA ALA A 63 -2.48 -13.13 9.76
C ALA A 63 -1.98 -12.25 8.60
N GLU A 64 -1.28 -12.84 7.64
CA GLU A 64 -0.78 -12.15 6.45
C GLU A 64 -1.94 -11.61 5.59
N ALA A 65 -2.97 -12.41 5.33
CA ALA A 65 -4.13 -12.01 4.55
C ALA A 65 -4.88 -10.83 5.19
N ARG A 66 -4.94 -10.77 6.53
CA ARG A 66 -5.50 -9.60 7.24
C ARG A 66 -4.63 -8.36 7.05
N ARG A 67 -3.31 -8.52 7.19
CA ARG A 67 -2.33 -7.44 7.00
C ARG A 67 -2.38 -6.88 5.57
N VAL A 68 -2.37 -7.76 4.57
CA VAL A 68 -2.42 -7.39 3.15
C VAL A 68 -3.76 -6.71 2.83
N ARG A 69 -4.91 -7.24 3.26
CA ARG A 69 -6.20 -6.54 3.04
C ARG A 69 -6.23 -5.15 3.66
N GLN A 70 -5.66 -4.96 4.86
CA GLN A 70 -5.54 -3.64 5.47
C GLN A 70 -4.65 -2.71 4.63
N GLN A 71 -3.48 -3.21 4.17
CA GLN A 71 -2.60 -2.47 3.27
C GLN A 71 -3.32 -2.04 2.00
N LEU A 72 -4.04 -2.94 1.33
CA LEU A 72 -4.79 -2.64 0.11
C LEU A 72 -5.88 -1.60 0.35
N LYS A 73 -6.64 -1.69 1.44
CA LYS A 73 -7.67 -0.69 1.79
C LYS A 73 -7.06 0.69 2.04
N VAL A 74 -5.92 0.77 2.73
CA VAL A 74 -5.24 2.05 2.97
C VAL A 74 -4.66 2.60 1.68
N ALA A 75 -3.92 1.79 0.89
CA ALA A 75 -3.30 2.22 -0.37
C ALA A 75 -4.33 2.76 -1.38
N THR A 76 -5.47 2.09 -1.51
CA THR A 76 -6.59 2.51 -2.37
C THR A 76 -7.37 3.71 -1.82
N GLY A 77 -7.05 4.21 -0.62
CA GLY A 77 -7.79 5.31 0.01
C GLY A 77 -9.19 4.93 0.51
N LEU A 78 -9.51 3.62 0.54
CA LEU A 78 -10.76 3.00 1.00
C LEU A 78 -10.73 2.60 2.49
N TRP A 79 -9.80 3.18 3.26
CA TRP A 79 -9.74 3.06 4.71
C TRP A 79 -9.93 4.45 5.36
N PRO A 80 -10.99 4.66 6.16
CA PRO A 80 -12.16 3.79 6.28
C PRO A 80 -12.92 3.67 4.95
N ALA A 81 -13.83 2.69 4.86
CA ALA A 81 -14.62 2.49 3.64
C ALA A 81 -15.42 3.74 3.31
N TRP A 82 -15.52 4.08 2.01
CA TRP A 82 -16.34 5.20 1.59
C TRP A 82 -17.82 4.89 1.86
N PRO A 83 -18.65 5.91 2.13
CA PRO A 83 -20.08 5.71 2.30
C PRO A 83 -20.69 5.01 1.09
N ARG A 84 -21.59 4.06 1.36
CA ARG A 84 -22.35 3.34 0.34
C ARG A 84 -23.83 3.54 0.62
N GLY A 85 -24.51 4.28 -0.26
CA GLY A 85 -25.97 4.40 -0.26
C GLY A 85 -26.62 3.32 -1.14
N PRO A 86 -27.96 3.26 -1.18
CA PRO A 86 -28.70 2.49 -2.17
C PRO A 86 -28.21 2.81 -3.58
N VAL A 87 -28.14 1.81 -4.46
CA VAL A 87 -27.82 2.04 -5.87
C VAL A 87 -29.09 2.54 -6.56
N GLN A 88 -29.07 3.79 -7.02
CA GLN A 88 -30.09 4.35 -7.89
C GLN A 88 -29.61 4.20 -9.33
N ALA A 89 -29.94 3.07 -9.94
CA ALA A 89 -29.56 2.77 -11.32
C ALA A 89 -30.67 3.13 -12.29
N VAL A 90 -30.27 3.67 -13.44
CA VAL A 90 -31.12 3.82 -14.60
C VAL A 90 -30.75 2.72 -15.59
N ILE A 91 -31.75 1.92 -15.98
CA ILE A 91 -31.63 0.86 -16.98
C ILE A 91 -32.56 1.22 -18.13
N HIS A 92 -32.04 1.34 -19.35
CA HIS A 92 -32.81 1.82 -20.50
C HIS A 92 -32.35 1.19 -21.82
N GLY A 93 -33.04 1.51 -22.91
CA GLY A 93 -32.62 1.14 -24.27
C GLY A 93 -32.52 -0.37 -24.48
N ARG A 94 -33.53 -1.13 -24.03
CA ARG A 94 -33.54 -2.59 -24.13
C ARG A 94 -33.57 -3.05 -25.60
N VAL A 95 -32.60 -3.87 -25.96
CA VAL A 95 -32.48 -4.45 -27.30
C VAL A 95 -32.55 -5.98 -27.22
N ASP A 96 -33.46 -6.57 -27.99
CA ASP A 96 -33.61 -8.03 -28.10
C ASP A 96 -32.61 -8.61 -29.12
N ARG A 97 -31.96 -9.71 -28.76
CA ARG A 97 -30.97 -10.45 -29.57
C ARG A 97 -31.30 -11.95 -29.64
N GLY A 98 -32.58 -12.29 -29.54
CA GLY A 98 -33.07 -13.66 -29.63
C GLY A 98 -32.93 -14.42 -28.31
N ASP A 99 -31.70 -14.84 -28.00
CA ASP A 99 -31.38 -15.65 -26.81
C ASP A 99 -31.19 -14.80 -25.54
N TYR A 100 -30.87 -13.52 -25.71
CA TYR A 100 -30.54 -12.58 -24.64
C TYR A 100 -31.01 -11.17 -24.99
N THR A 101 -30.98 -10.26 -24.02
CA THR A 101 -31.18 -8.82 -24.22
C THR A 101 -29.97 -8.02 -23.78
N ILE A 102 -29.79 -6.83 -24.36
CA ILE A 102 -28.79 -5.84 -23.96
C ILE A 102 -29.53 -4.58 -23.48
N GLU A 103 -29.14 -4.04 -22.34
CA GLU A 103 -29.66 -2.79 -21.79
C GLU A 103 -28.50 -1.86 -21.44
N LYS A 104 -28.73 -0.56 -21.54
CA LYS A 104 -27.78 0.50 -21.13
C LYS A 104 -27.99 0.80 -19.65
N VAL A 105 -26.91 0.96 -18.89
CA VAL A 105 -26.98 1.20 -17.45
C VAL A 105 -26.05 2.33 -17.03
N TYR A 106 -26.55 3.22 -16.18
CA TYR A 106 -25.70 4.08 -15.36
C TYR A 106 -26.20 4.21 -13.92
N PHE A 107 -25.27 4.44 -12.99
CA PHE A 107 -25.57 4.80 -11.60
C PHE A 107 -24.41 5.57 -10.97
N SER A 108 -24.69 6.38 -9.95
CA SER A 108 -23.64 7.05 -9.18
C SER A 108 -22.96 6.08 -8.20
N SER A 109 -21.63 5.94 -8.30
CA SER A 109 -20.85 5.13 -7.34
C SER A 109 -20.45 5.94 -6.10
N ILE A 110 -20.27 7.25 -6.29
CA ILE A 110 -20.05 8.30 -5.29
C ILE A 110 -20.62 9.60 -5.90
N PRO A 111 -21.16 10.55 -5.12
CA PRO A 111 -21.82 11.73 -5.67
C PRO A 111 -21.00 12.42 -6.77
N GLY A 112 -21.65 12.65 -7.92
CA GLY A 112 -21.04 13.29 -9.09
C GLY A 112 -20.12 12.42 -9.95
N HIS A 113 -19.87 11.16 -9.60
CA HIS A 113 -19.18 10.20 -10.47
C HIS A 113 -20.08 9.01 -10.81
N TYR A 114 -20.13 8.65 -12.10
CA TYR A 114 -21.04 7.64 -12.65
C TYR A 114 -20.29 6.42 -13.15
N VAL A 115 -20.82 5.25 -12.82
CA VAL A 115 -20.46 3.99 -13.46
C VAL A 115 -21.45 3.76 -14.59
N THR A 116 -20.92 3.53 -15.78
CA THR A 116 -21.66 3.29 -17.01
C THR A 116 -21.34 1.90 -17.55
N GLY A 117 -22.28 1.28 -18.25
CA GLY A 117 -22.06 -0.03 -18.84
C GLY A 117 -23.26 -0.58 -19.59
N ASN A 118 -23.11 -1.81 -20.09
CA ASN A 118 -24.22 -2.59 -20.63
C ASN A 118 -24.51 -3.82 -19.77
N LEU A 119 -25.79 -4.12 -19.63
CA LEU A 119 -26.31 -5.28 -18.93
C LEU A 119 -26.85 -6.28 -19.95
N TYR A 120 -26.29 -7.49 -19.94
CA TYR A 120 -26.71 -8.59 -20.79
C TYR A 120 -27.51 -9.58 -19.95
N ARG A 121 -28.72 -9.93 -20.41
CA ARG A 121 -29.62 -10.82 -19.67
C ARG A 121 -30.10 -11.99 -20.54
N PRO A 122 -30.09 -13.24 -20.06
CA PRO A 122 -30.70 -14.35 -20.77
C PRO A 122 -32.23 -14.18 -20.81
N LYS A 123 -32.86 -14.60 -21.91
CA LYS A 123 -34.33 -14.53 -22.04
C LYS A 123 -35.06 -15.78 -21.56
N ARG A 124 -34.41 -16.96 -21.60
CA ARG A 124 -35.07 -18.26 -21.36
C ARG A 124 -34.80 -18.87 -19.98
N ALA A 125 -34.18 -18.11 -19.07
CA ALA A 125 -33.80 -18.63 -17.76
C ALA A 125 -34.91 -18.37 -16.71
N LYS A 126 -35.16 -19.35 -15.83
CA LYS A 126 -36.16 -19.26 -14.76
C LYS A 126 -35.46 -19.05 -13.40
N GLY A 127 -36.08 -18.27 -12.53
CA GLY A 127 -35.58 -18.01 -11.18
C GLY A 127 -34.40 -17.04 -11.14
N ARG A 128 -33.64 -17.08 -10.02
CA ARG A 128 -32.47 -16.21 -9.82
C ARG A 128 -31.23 -16.80 -10.47
N LEU A 129 -30.50 -15.96 -11.19
CA LEU A 129 -29.43 -16.33 -12.10
C LEU A 129 -28.07 -15.89 -11.56
N PRO A 130 -26.98 -16.60 -11.88
CA PRO A 130 -25.64 -16.11 -11.57
C PRO A 130 -25.38 -14.75 -12.20
N GLY A 131 -24.78 -13.85 -11.42
CA GLY A 131 -24.35 -12.54 -11.89
C GLY A 131 -22.86 -12.54 -12.22
N ILE A 132 -22.45 -11.94 -13.33
CA ILE A 132 -21.04 -11.83 -13.70
C ILE A 132 -20.67 -10.38 -13.98
N LEU A 133 -19.67 -9.90 -13.25
CA LEU A 133 -19.06 -8.60 -13.49
C LEU A 133 -17.89 -8.72 -14.47
N CYS A 134 -17.87 -7.83 -15.46
CA CYS A 134 -16.86 -7.83 -16.50
C CYS A 134 -16.14 -6.49 -16.65
N PRO A 135 -15.24 -6.09 -15.73
CA PRO A 135 -14.38 -4.94 -15.96
C PRO A 135 -13.48 -5.17 -17.20
N HIS A 136 -13.25 -4.13 -18.00
CA HIS A 136 -12.38 -4.19 -19.18
C HIS A 136 -10.99 -3.60 -18.92
N GLY A 137 -10.00 -4.03 -19.72
CA GLY A 137 -8.66 -3.46 -19.76
C GLY A 137 -8.54 -2.27 -20.70
N HIS A 138 -7.30 -1.84 -20.99
CA HIS A 138 -6.98 -0.69 -21.83
C HIS A 138 -7.14 -0.98 -23.34
N TRP A 139 -8.31 -1.48 -23.74
CA TRP A 139 -8.65 -1.60 -25.16
C TRP A 139 -8.95 -0.21 -25.75
N PRO A 140 -8.56 0.07 -27.01
CA PRO A 140 -8.99 1.28 -27.71
C PRO A 140 -10.52 1.44 -27.62
N ASN A 141 -10.98 2.63 -27.24
CA ASN A 141 -12.39 2.94 -27.00
C ASN A 141 -13.10 2.09 -25.91
N GLY A 142 -12.35 1.35 -25.09
CA GLY A 142 -12.88 0.61 -23.94
C GLY A 142 -13.90 -0.45 -24.33
N ARG A 143 -15.08 -0.45 -23.68
CA ARG A 143 -16.21 -1.36 -23.98
C ARG A 143 -16.65 -1.35 -25.45
N PHE A 144 -16.36 -0.27 -26.18
CA PHE A 144 -16.68 -0.10 -27.60
C PHE A 144 -15.62 -0.63 -28.57
N TYR A 145 -14.65 -1.40 -28.07
CA TYR A 145 -13.54 -1.88 -28.88
C TYR A 145 -14.00 -2.63 -30.15
N ASP A 146 -13.46 -2.19 -31.28
CA ASP A 146 -13.52 -2.83 -32.60
C ASP A 146 -12.07 -3.03 -33.06
N ALA A 147 -11.65 -4.27 -33.26
CA ALA A 147 -10.30 -4.58 -33.72
C ALA A 147 -10.06 -4.17 -35.19
N GLY A 148 -11.12 -3.99 -35.96
CA GLY A 148 -11.08 -3.83 -37.41
C GLY A 148 -10.91 -5.15 -38.15
N ALA A 149 -11.35 -5.20 -39.41
CA ALA A 149 -11.38 -6.42 -40.22
C ALA A 149 -9.99 -7.06 -40.40
N GLN A 150 -8.94 -6.25 -40.60
CA GLN A 150 -7.58 -6.77 -40.80
C GLN A 150 -7.03 -7.47 -39.55
N ALA A 151 -7.19 -6.88 -38.37
CA ALA A 151 -6.76 -7.50 -37.12
C ALA A 151 -7.61 -8.74 -36.81
N ALA A 152 -8.92 -8.69 -37.08
CA ALA A 152 -9.81 -9.83 -36.93
C ALA A 152 -9.38 -11.02 -37.80
N ALA A 153 -9.13 -10.79 -39.09
CA ALA A 153 -8.64 -11.83 -40.01
C ALA A 153 -7.31 -12.45 -39.54
N LYS A 154 -6.41 -11.65 -38.95
CA LYS A 154 -5.17 -12.16 -38.34
C LYS A 154 -5.45 -13.08 -37.16
N GLN A 155 -6.37 -12.71 -36.25
CA GLN A 155 -6.74 -13.55 -35.10
C GLN A 155 -7.36 -14.88 -35.55
N VAL A 156 -8.20 -14.85 -36.59
CA VAL A 156 -8.78 -16.08 -37.18
C VAL A 156 -7.70 -16.96 -37.79
N LYS A 157 -6.80 -16.37 -38.59
CA LYS A 157 -5.70 -17.10 -39.25
C LYS A 157 -4.78 -17.83 -38.26
N VAL A 158 -4.50 -17.22 -37.10
CA VAL A 158 -3.64 -17.84 -36.07
C VAL A 158 -4.40 -18.77 -35.12
N GLY A 159 -5.70 -18.96 -35.33
CA GLY A 159 -6.53 -19.85 -34.50
C GLY A 159 -6.84 -19.29 -33.10
N ALA A 160 -6.64 -17.99 -32.86
CA ALA A 160 -7.04 -17.35 -31.62
C ALA A 160 -8.58 -17.23 -31.52
N GLU A 161 -9.25 -17.10 -32.67
CA GLU A 161 -10.68 -16.90 -32.81
C GLU A 161 -11.19 -17.75 -33.97
N LYS A 162 -12.36 -18.36 -33.84
CA LYS A 162 -12.99 -19.14 -34.92
C LYS A 162 -13.87 -18.26 -35.81
N PHE A 163 -14.56 -17.29 -35.22
CA PHE A 163 -15.55 -16.46 -35.89
C PHE A 163 -15.03 -15.03 -36.07
N GLU A 164 -15.31 -14.41 -37.22
CA GLU A 164 -14.90 -13.03 -37.49
C GLU A 164 -15.53 -12.05 -36.49
N SER A 165 -16.80 -12.28 -36.12
CA SER A 165 -17.52 -11.49 -35.10
C SER A 165 -16.78 -11.47 -33.76
N GLY A 166 -16.29 -12.62 -33.29
CA GLY A 166 -15.50 -12.75 -32.06
C GLY A 166 -14.11 -12.11 -32.18
N ALA A 167 -13.47 -12.27 -33.33
CA ALA A 167 -12.17 -11.68 -33.61
C ALA A 167 -12.20 -10.15 -33.68
N ARG A 168 -13.28 -9.60 -34.23
CA ARG A 168 -13.47 -8.15 -34.37
C ARG A 168 -13.98 -7.51 -33.07
N PHE A 169 -14.90 -8.17 -32.37
CA PHE A 169 -15.54 -7.68 -31.15
C PHE A 169 -15.39 -8.65 -29.96
N PRO A 170 -14.16 -8.95 -29.51
CA PRO A 170 -13.91 -9.97 -28.49
C PRO A 170 -14.55 -9.65 -27.13
N LEU A 171 -14.73 -8.36 -26.81
CA LEU A 171 -15.42 -7.95 -25.59
C LEU A 171 -16.91 -8.29 -25.65
N GLN A 172 -17.57 -8.10 -26.79
CA GLN A 172 -18.97 -8.46 -26.97
C GLN A 172 -19.14 -9.98 -26.97
N ALA A 173 -18.28 -10.72 -27.68
CA ALA A 173 -18.31 -12.19 -27.73
C ALA A 173 -18.39 -12.80 -26.33
N ARG A 174 -17.54 -12.30 -25.42
CA ARG A 174 -17.53 -12.69 -24.01
C ARG A 174 -18.87 -12.44 -23.30
N MET A 175 -19.45 -11.26 -23.45
CA MET A 175 -20.71 -10.91 -22.76
C MET A 175 -21.87 -11.74 -23.29
N VAL A 176 -21.93 -11.88 -24.62
CA VAL A 176 -22.97 -12.61 -25.33
C VAL A 176 -22.96 -14.08 -24.96
N HIS A 177 -21.78 -14.71 -24.94
CA HIS A 177 -21.70 -16.13 -24.61
C HIS A 177 -22.03 -16.40 -23.15
N LEU A 178 -21.54 -15.59 -22.20
CA LEU A 178 -21.92 -15.69 -20.79
C LEU A 178 -23.43 -15.51 -20.57
N ALA A 179 -24.07 -14.58 -21.28
CA ALA A 179 -25.52 -14.43 -21.26
C ALA A 179 -26.23 -15.67 -21.82
N ARG A 180 -25.75 -16.24 -22.93
CA ARG A 180 -26.26 -17.51 -23.49
C ARG A 180 -26.08 -18.70 -22.55
N MET A 181 -25.08 -18.67 -21.67
CA MET A 181 -24.89 -19.66 -20.61
C MET A 181 -25.82 -19.46 -19.40
N GLY A 182 -26.74 -18.49 -19.45
CA GLY A 182 -27.74 -18.27 -18.39
C GLY A 182 -27.30 -17.31 -17.29
N CYS A 183 -26.25 -16.51 -17.52
CA CYS A 183 -25.75 -15.53 -16.54
C CYS A 183 -26.23 -14.11 -16.85
N VAL A 184 -26.55 -13.32 -15.82
CA VAL A 184 -26.73 -11.87 -15.94
C VAL A 184 -25.36 -11.21 -15.93
N VAL A 185 -24.98 -10.51 -17.00
CA VAL A 185 -23.62 -9.98 -17.16
C VAL A 185 -23.62 -8.47 -17.18
N PHE A 186 -22.82 -7.83 -16.34
CA PHE A 186 -22.63 -6.39 -16.34
C PHE A 186 -21.21 -6.02 -16.78
N HIS A 187 -21.10 -5.45 -17.98
CA HIS A 187 -19.86 -4.94 -18.57
C HIS A 187 -19.82 -3.44 -18.35
N TYR A 188 -18.88 -2.97 -17.52
CA TYR A 188 -18.84 -1.57 -17.10
C TYR A 188 -17.50 -0.91 -17.38
N ASP A 189 -17.58 0.41 -17.48
CA ASP A 189 -16.51 1.23 -18.01
C ASP A 189 -15.43 1.51 -16.96
N MET A 190 -14.19 1.50 -17.45
CA MET A 190 -13.05 2.08 -16.77
C MET A 190 -13.20 3.61 -16.71
N VAL A 191 -12.70 4.24 -15.65
CA VAL A 191 -12.72 5.71 -15.54
C VAL A 191 -11.92 6.32 -16.69
N GLY A 192 -12.49 7.28 -17.42
CA GLY A 192 -11.90 7.92 -18.57
C GLY A 192 -12.00 7.14 -19.89
N TYR A 193 -12.81 6.09 -19.94
CA TYR A 193 -13.10 5.31 -21.16
C TYR A 193 -14.60 5.26 -21.45
N ALA A 194 -14.94 4.99 -22.72
CA ALA A 194 -16.31 4.83 -23.21
C ALA A 194 -17.22 5.98 -22.75
N ASP A 195 -18.26 5.72 -21.95
CA ASP A 195 -19.17 6.77 -21.48
C ASP A 195 -18.70 7.44 -20.16
N SER A 196 -17.71 6.87 -19.47
CA SER A 196 -17.21 7.35 -18.17
C SER A 196 -16.10 8.41 -18.30
N THR A 197 -16.28 9.43 -19.15
CA THR A 197 -15.21 10.36 -19.57
C THR A 197 -15.12 11.66 -18.77
N ALA A 198 -16.03 11.92 -17.82
CA ALA A 198 -16.00 13.12 -16.97
C ALA A 198 -14.68 13.29 -16.19
N LEU A 199 -14.05 12.16 -15.82
CA LEU A 199 -12.74 12.13 -15.19
C LEU A 199 -11.70 11.54 -16.17
N PRO A 200 -10.51 12.16 -16.31
CA PRO A 200 -9.47 11.65 -17.22
C PRO A 200 -8.83 10.36 -16.69
N HIS A 201 -8.34 9.52 -17.60
CA HIS A 201 -7.78 8.23 -17.23
C HIS A 201 -6.32 8.25 -16.73
N ARG A 202 -5.49 9.18 -17.21
CA ARG A 202 -4.03 9.15 -16.97
C ARG A 202 -3.49 10.32 -16.15
N THR A 203 -4.32 11.32 -15.88
CA THR A 203 -3.92 12.59 -15.25
C THR A 203 -4.83 12.91 -14.07
N GLY A 204 -4.46 13.92 -13.27
CA GLY A 204 -5.33 14.44 -12.21
C GLY A 204 -5.24 13.79 -10.84
N PHE A 205 -4.60 12.63 -10.74
CA PHE A 205 -4.45 11.86 -9.49
C PHE A 205 -2.98 11.55 -9.13
N GLY A 206 -2.03 12.13 -9.87
CA GLY A 206 -0.60 11.87 -9.70
C GLY A 206 0.17 12.95 -8.94
N ASP A 207 -0.42 14.12 -8.73
CA ASP A 207 0.22 15.23 -8.02
C ASP A 207 0.27 15.01 -6.50
N VAL A 208 1.12 15.80 -5.84
CA VAL A 208 1.38 15.68 -4.41
C VAL A 208 0.13 15.89 -3.56
N ALA A 209 -0.77 16.79 -3.94
CA ALA A 209 -2.00 17.04 -3.19
C ALA A 209 -2.94 15.82 -3.21
N ALA A 210 -3.04 15.12 -4.35
CA ALA A 210 -3.77 13.86 -4.46
C ALA A 210 -3.09 12.73 -3.65
N VAL A 211 -1.75 12.63 -3.74
CA VAL A 211 -0.94 11.62 -3.04
C VAL A 211 -1.03 11.76 -1.52
N LEU A 212 -0.94 12.98 -0.98
CA LEU A 212 -1.09 13.28 0.46
C LEU A 212 -2.48 12.94 1.00
N ARG A 213 -3.48 12.81 0.13
CA ARG A 213 -4.86 12.44 0.48
C ARG A 213 -5.25 11.01 0.07
N LEU A 214 -4.33 10.25 -0.54
CA LEU A 214 -4.60 8.94 -1.15
C LEU A 214 -5.78 8.99 -2.14
N GLN A 215 -5.97 10.12 -2.83
CA GLN A 215 -6.92 10.21 -3.93
C GLN A 215 -6.26 9.62 -5.18
N ASN A 216 -6.71 8.45 -5.61
CA ASN A 216 -6.10 7.74 -6.73
C ASN A 216 -7.12 6.96 -7.57
N LEU A 217 -6.80 6.75 -8.86
CA LEU A 217 -7.63 6.03 -9.82
C LEU A 217 -7.82 4.56 -9.48
N MET A 218 -6.78 3.89 -8.97
CA MET A 218 -6.88 2.49 -8.52
C MET A 218 -7.96 2.32 -7.47
N GLY A 219 -8.04 3.24 -6.50
CA GLY A 219 -9.06 3.27 -5.46
C GLY A 219 -10.46 3.58 -5.99
N LEU A 220 -10.59 4.59 -6.86
CA LEU A 220 -11.88 4.93 -7.48
C LEU A 220 -12.42 3.76 -8.33
N GLN A 221 -11.60 3.14 -9.16
CA GLN A 221 -12.02 1.99 -9.97
C GLN A 221 -12.36 0.77 -9.10
N THR A 222 -11.59 0.51 -8.05
CA THR A 222 -11.91 -0.56 -7.09
C THR A 222 -13.27 -0.29 -6.42
N HIS A 223 -13.54 0.97 -6.04
CA HIS A 223 -14.84 1.36 -5.48
C HIS A 223 -15.97 1.21 -6.51
N ASN A 224 -15.74 1.58 -7.77
CA ASN A 224 -16.71 1.36 -8.85
C ASN A 224 -17.02 -0.13 -9.01
N SER A 225 -16.01 -1.01 -8.95
CA SER A 225 -16.21 -2.45 -8.96
C SER A 225 -17.02 -2.95 -7.75
N ILE A 226 -16.79 -2.42 -6.54
CA ILE A 226 -17.61 -2.73 -5.35
C ILE A 226 -19.06 -2.28 -5.55
N ARG A 227 -19.26 -1.08 -6.11
CA ARG A 227 -20.59 -0.53 -6.39
C ARG A 227 -21.29 -1.27 -7.54
N ALA A 228 -20.55 -1.86 -8.48
CA ALA A 228 -21.09 -2.75 -9.49
C ALA A 228 -21.61 -4.07 -8.88
N VAL A 229 -20.96 -4.59 -7.82
CA VAL A 229 -21.53 -5.70 -7.04
C VAL A 229 -22.81 -5.26 -6.34
N ASP A 230 -22.81 -4.08 -5.70
CA ASP A 230 -24.03 -3.52 -5.07
C ASP A 230 -25.17 -3.42 -6.11
N PHE A 231 -24.87 -2.97 -7.33
CA PHE A 231 -25.84 -2.91 -8.43
C PHE A 231 -26.41 -4.28 -8.78
N LEU A 232 -25.58 -5.28 -9.04
CA LEU A 232 -26.07 -6.64 -9.33
C LEU A 232 -26.99 -7.18 -8.23
N GLU A 233 -26.67 -6.92 -6.96
CA GLU A 233 -27.51 -7.33 -5.83
C GLU A 233 -28.85 -6.57 -5.73
N THR A 234 -29.04 -5.49 -6.49
CA THR A 234 -30.36 -4.82 -6.61
C THR A 234 -31.27 -5.48 -7.62
N LEU A 235 -30.72 -6.25 -8.57
CA LEU A 235 -31.49 -6.88 -9.64
C LEU A 235 -32.28 -8.09 -9.09
N PRO A 236 -33.61 -8.15 -9.29
CA PRO A 236 -34.45 -9.19 -8.69
C PRO A 236 -34.18 -10.60 -9.26
N ASP A 237 -33.65 -10.65 -10.48
CA ASP A 237 -33.30 -11.85 -11.24
C ASP A 237 -31.86 -12.33 -10.97
N VAL A 238 -31.07 -11.66 -10.13
CA VAL A 238 -29.71 -12.08 -9.76
C VAL A 238 -29.67 -12.85 -8.45
N ASP A 239 -28.98 -13.99 -8.45
CA ASP A 239 -28.62 -14.74 -7.27
C ASP A 239 -27.36 -14.16 -6.61
N LYS A 240 -27.57 -13.47 -5.48
CA LYS A 240 -26.49 -12.86 -4.68
C LYS A 240 -25.47 -13.86 -4.16
N LYS A 241 -25.80 -15.15 -4.13
CA LYS A 241 -24.87 -16.22 -3.73
C LYS A 241 -24.03 -16.74 -4.88
N ARG A 242 -24.27 -16.32 -6.13
CA ARG A 242 -23.57 -16.79 -7.34
C ARG A 242 -23.07 -15.61 -8.18
N ILE A 243 -22.24 -14.76 -7.58
CA ILE A 243 -21.59 -13.63 -8.26
C ILE A 243 -20.18 -14.01 -8.67
N ALA A 244 -19.83 -13.84 -9.95
CA ALA A 244 -18.47 -14.01 -10.48
C ALA A 244 -17.89 -12.71 -11.05
N VAL A 245 -16.57 -12.70 -11.25
CA VAL A 245 -15.87 -11.54 -11.83
C VAL A 245 -14.82 -12.02 -12.83
N THR A 246 -14.78 -11.40 -14.02
CA THR A 246 -13.74 -11.68 -15.01
C THR A 246 -13.36 -10.47 -15.87
N GLY A 247 -12.07 -10.27 -16.09
CA GLY A 247 -11.52 -9.14 -16.84
C GLY A 247 -10.12 -9.45 -17.34
N ALA A 248 -9.70 -8.79 -18.42
CA ALA A 248 -8.36 -8.93 -18.98
C ALA A 248 -7.50 -7.69 -18.74
N SER A 249 -6.19 -7.88 -18.56
CA SER A 249 -5.22 -6.77 -18.42
C SER A 249 -5.62 -5.85 -17.25
N GLY A 250 -5.82 -4.55 -17.46
CA GLY A 250 -6.37 -3.64 -16.43
C GLY A 250 -7.72 -4.10 -15.83
N GLY A 251 -8.56 -4.80 -16.60
CA GLY A 251 -9.78 -5.44 -16.08
C GLY A 251 -9.47 -6.68 -15.23
N GLY A 252 -8.37 -7.38 -15.54
CA GLY A 252 -7.81 -8.42 -14.68
C GLY A 252 -7.32 -7.84 -13.34
N THR A 253 -6.70 -6.66 -13.39
CA THR A 253 -6.33 -5.90 -12.18
C THR A 253 -7.54 -5.64 -11.30
N GLN A 254 -8.63 -5.08 -11.85
CA GLN A 254 -9.85 -4.85 -11.09
C GLN A 254 -10.52 -6.14 -10.62
N THR A 255 -10.41 -7.24 -11.38
CA THR A 255 -10.95 -8.55 -11.00
C THR A 255 -10.31 -9.07 -9.71
N PHE A 256 -8.97 -9.16 -9.64
CA PHE A 256 -8.31 -9.67 -8.44
C PHE A 256 -8.35 -8.67 -7.28
N MET A 257 -8.38 -7.36 -7.54
CA MET A 257 -8.53 -6.33 -6.50
C MET A 257 -9.91 -6.38 -5.84
N LEU A 258 -10.98 -6.47 -6.64
CA LEU A 258 -12.35 -6.63 -6.12
C LEU A 258 -12.45 -7.91 -5.27
N CYS A 259 -11.94 -9.04 -5.78
CA CYS A 259 -11.96 -10.32 -5.07
C CYS A 259 -11.14 -10.32 -3.77
N ALA A 260 -10.09 -9.50 -3.69
CA ALA A 260 -9.30 -9.34 -2.47
C ALA A 260 -10.02 -8.51 -1.39
N LEU A 261 -10.83 -7.52 -1.80
CA LEU A 261 -11.37 -6.47 -0.93
C LEU A 261 -12.86 -6.60 -0.62
N ASP A 262 -13.65 -7.25 -1.48
CA ASP A 262 -15.07 -7.52 -1.28
C ASP A 262 -15.31 -9.04 -1.10
N PRO A 263 -16.04 -9.46 -0.06
CA PRO A 263 -16.26 -10.88 0.22
C PRO A 263 -17.36 -11.54 -0.62
N ARG A 264 -18.14 -10.78 -1.40
CA ARG A 264 -19.31 -11.29 -2.12
C ARG A 264 -18.99 -12.11 -3.37
N PRO A 265 -17.99 -11.76 -4.21
CA PRO A 265 -17.58 -12.61 -5.33
C PRO A 265 -17.28 -14.05 -4.90
N ARG A 266 -17.76 -15.00 -5.70
CA ARG A 266 -17.67 -16.44 -5.45
C ARG A 266 -16.76 -17.17 -6.42
N VAL A 267 -16.67 -16.70 -7.66
CA VAL A 267 -15.82 -17.27 -8.70
C VAL A 267 -15.06 -16.15 -9.40
N ALA A 268 -13.79 -16.35 -9.73
CA ALA A 268 -12.98 -15.32 -10.38
C ALA A 268 -12.20 -15.88 -11.59
N PHE A 269 -12.07 -15.05 -12.63
CA PHE A 269 -11.16 -15.31 -13.74
C PHE A 269 -10.44 -14.02 -14.20
N PRO A 270 -9.33 -13.62 -13.53
CA PRO A 270 -8.42 -12.60 -14.04
C PRO A 270 -7.60 -13.15 -15.22
N ALA A 271 -7.81 -12.60 -16.41
CA ALA A 271 -7.09 -12.99 -17.62
C ALA A 271 -5.87 -12.07 -17.87
N VAL A 272 -4.75 -12.66 -18.29
CA VAL A 272 -3.54 -11.99 -18.80
C VAL A 272 -3.09 -10.79 -17.94
N MET A 273 -3.08 -10.95 -16.61
CA MET A 273 -2.66 -9.88 -15.69
C MET A 273 -1.91 -10.35 -14.45
N VAL A 274 -2.38 -11.40 -13.77
CA VAL A 274 -1.73 -11.89 -12.54
C VAL A 274 -0.42 -12.58 -12.92
N SER A 275 0.72 -12.02 -12.51
CA SER A 275 2.03 -12.62 -12.74
C SER A 275 3.08 -12.20 -11.71
N THR A 276 4.24 -12.85 -11.77
CA THR A 276 5.47 -12.42 -11.09
C THR A 276 6.32 -11.48 -11.94
N GLY A 277 5.95 -11.22 -13.19
CA GLY A 277 6.56 -10.23 -14.09
C GLY A 277 5.97 -8.84 -13.85
N MET A 278 5.58 -8.14 -14.92
CA MET A 278 4.94 -6.81 -14.84
C MET A 278 3.70 -6.81 -13.90
N GLN A 279 3.54 -5.75 -13.09
CA GLN A 279 2.53 -5.71 -12.01
C GLN A 279 1.34 -4.77 -12.25
N GLY A 280 1.36 -4.00 -13.34
CA GLY A 280 0.37 -2.99 -13.73
C GLY A 280 1.09 -1.81 -14.35
N GLY A 281 0.84 -1.53 -15.63
CA GLY A 281 1.58 -0.53 -16.41
C GLY A 281 0.94 0.85 -16.41
N CYS A 282 -0.28 0.96 -15.90
CA CYS A 282 -1.05 2.18 -15.85
C CYS A 282 -1.17 2.76 -14.43
N VAL A 283 -1.44 4.07 -14.35
CA VAL A 283 -1.72 4.78 -13.09
C VAL A 283 -3.01 4.26 -12.42
N CYS A 284 -3.94 3.68 -13.19
CA CYS A 284 -5.16 3.08 -12.64
C CYS A 284 -4.92 1.69 -11.99
N GLU A 285 -3.72 1.14 -12.12
CA GLU A 285 -3.31 -0.17 -11.58
C GLU A 285 -2.29 -0.01 -10.44
N ASN A 286 -1.99 1.22 -10.06
CA ASN A 286 -0.92 1.57 -9.12
C ASN A 286 -1.36 2.69 -8.18
N CYS A 287 -0.91 2.61 -6.93
CA CYS A 287 -1.05 3.67 -5.93
C CYS A 287 0.04 3.50 -4.86
N SER A 288 0.33 4.54 -4.09
CA SER A 288 1.29 4.46 -2.99
C SER A 288 0.89 3.38 -1.98
N PHE A 289 1.87 2.64 -1.47
CA PHE A 289 1.72 1.51 -0.54
C PHE A 289 1.05 0.24 -1.10
N LEU A 290 0.81 0.14 -2.41
CA LEU A 290 0.12 -1.02 -2.97
C LEU A 290 0.91 -2.32 -2.81
N ARG A 291 2.19 -2.36 -3.18
CA ARG A 291 3.05 -3.55 -3.27
C ARG A 291 4.36 -3.56 -2.44
N PRO A 292 4.62 -2.68 -1.46
CA PRO A 292 5.70 -2.94 -0.50
C PRO A 292 5.51 -4.32 0.17
N GLY A 293 6.50 -5.19 0.00
CA GLY A 293 6.54 -6.53 0.58
C GLY A 293 5.56 -7.56 -0.02
N ILE A 294 4.83 -7.24 -1.08
CA ILE A 294 3.86 -8.14 -1.74
C ILE A 294 3.91 -8.01 -3.27
N ASN A 295 3.18 -8.85 -4.00
CA ASN A 295 3.02 -8.75 -5.45
C ASN A 295 1.56 -9.10 -5.87
N ASN A 296 1.28 -9.11 -7.18
CA ASN A 296 -0.05 -9.46 -7.70
C ASN A 296 -0.46 -10.91 -7.34
N ILE A 297 0.50 -11.84 -7.21
CA ILE A 297 0.25 -13.22 -6.75
C ILE A 297 -0.29 -13.20 -5.30
N THR A 298 0.34 -12.44 -4.40
CA THR A 298 -0.14 -12.28 -3.01
C THR A 298 -1.57 -11.73 -2.96
N ILE A 299 -1.89 -10.77 -3.82
CA ILE A 299 -3.22 -10.15 -3.85
C ILE A 299 -4.26 -11.16 -4.36
N ALA A 300 -3.97 -11.87 -5.46
CA ALA A 300 -4.84 -12.93 -5.98
C ALA A 300 -5.07 -14.05 -4.96
N ALA A 301 -4.03 -14.41 -4.18
CA ALA A 301 -4.12 -15.42 -3.13
C ALA A 301 -5.15 -15.07 -2.04
N LEU A 302 -5.48 -13.78 -1.83
CA LEU A 302 -6.50 -13.35 -0.86
C LEU A 302 -7.91 -13.87 -1.19
N PHE A 303 -8.15 -14.37 -2.40
CA PHE A 303 -9.42 -15.00 -2.73
C PHE A 303 -9.57 -16.42 -2.16
N ALA A 304 -8.47 -17.05 -1.76
CA ALA A 304 -8.47 -18.40 -1.21
C ALA A 304 -9.43 -18.52 0.00
N PRO A 305 -10.21 -19.61 0.09
CA PRO A 305 -10.20 -20.80 -0.78
C PRO A 305 -11.30 -20.79 -1.86
N ARG A 306 -11.73 -19.62 -2.37
CA ARG A 306 -12.80 -19.56 -3.40
C ARG A 306 -12.26 -19.86 -4.81
N PRO A 307 -13.04 -20.46 -5.73
CA PRO A 307 -12.57 -20.84 -7.06
C PRO A 307 -12.02 -19.68 -7.91
N MET A 308 -10.73 -19.74 -8.28
CA MET A 308 -10.10 -18.83 -9.24
C MET A 308 -9.36 -19.59 -10.35
N ALA A 309 -9.49 -19.14 -11.59
CA ALA A 309 -8.61 -19.56 -12.67
C ALA A 309 -7.97 -18.35 -13.38
N LEU A 310 -6.77 -18.54 -13.92
CA LEU A 310 -5.99 -17.49 -14.59
C LEU A 310 -5.66 -17.94 -16.02
N SER A 311 -5.72 -17.04 -16.99
CA SER A 311 -5.08 -17.25 -18.30
C SER A 311 -3.81 -16.42 -18.43
N GLY A 312 -2.82 -16.98 -19.12
CA GLY A 312 -1.62 -16.27 -19.57
C GLY A 312 -1.45 -16.31 -21.08
N ALA A 313 -0.55 -15.48 -21.59
CA ALA A 313 -0.24 -15.32 -23.01
C ALA A 313 1.27 -15.06 -23.21
N ASP A 314 1.71 -14.88 -24.45
CA ASP A 314 3.06 -14.36 -24.77
C ASP A 314 3.18 -12.89 -24.39
N ASP A 315 3.25 -12.67 -23.08
CA ASP A 315 3.41 -11.39 -22.39
C ASP A 315 3.99 -11.61 -20.98
N TRP A 316 3.87 -10.62 -20.09
CA TRP A 316 4.36 -10.71 -18.71
C TRP A 316 3.72 -11.82 -17.85
N THR A 317 2.71 -12.52 -18.35
CA THR A 317 2.05 -13.67 -17.72
C THR A 317 2.53 -15.01 -18.26
N ILE A 318 3.48 -15.04 -19.20
CA ILE A 318 3.96 -16.26 -19.85
C ILE A 318 4.40 -17.35 -18.86
N ASP A 319 4.99 -16.93 -17.74
CA ASP A 319 5.51 -17.80 -16.69
C ASP A 319 4.46 -18.22 -15.64
N ILE A 320 3.18 -17.85 -15.74
CA ILE A 320 2.21 -18.02 -14.64
C ILE A 320 2.08 -19.48 -14.15
N GLU A 321 2.24 -20.47 -15.03
CA GLU A 321 2.18 -21.90 -14.69
C GLU A 321 3.38 -22.33 -13.82
N THR A 322 4.55 -21.74 -14.02
CA THR A 322 5.81 -22.10 -13.34
C THR A 322 6.18 -21.13 -12.22
N LYS A 323 5.70 -19.88 -12.28
CA LYS A 323 5.92 -18.79 -11.31
C LYS A 323 4.59 -18.08 -11.05
N GLY A 324 4.04 -18.25 -9.85
CA GLY A 324 2.76 -17.69 -9.43
C GLY A 324 1.72 -18.76 -9.11
N LEU A 325 1.43 -19.69 -10.04
CA LEU A 325 0.52 -20.81 -9.76
C LEU A 325 1.01 -21.72 -8.62
N PRO A 326 2.30 -22.08 -8.52
CA PRO A 326 2.80 -22.87 -7.40
C PRO A 326 2.57 -22.19 -6.04
N GLU A 327 2.81 -20.89 -5.93
CA GLU A 327 2.59 -20.11 -4.72
C GLU A 327 1.10 -20.01 -4.37
N LEU A 328 0.24 -19.83 -5.37
CA LEU A 328 -1.22 -19.85 -5.16
C LEU A 328 -1.68 -21.23 -4.70
N LYS A 329 -1.22 -22.31 -5.33
CA LYS A 329 -1.51 -23.69 -4.90
C LYS A 329 -1.04 -23.96 -3.47
N ALA A 330 0.11 -23.42 -3.06
CA ALA A 330 0.57 -23.55 -1.68
C ALA A 330 -0.42 -22.91 -0.70
N VAL A 331 -0.92 -21.70 -0.99
CA VAL A 331 -1.92 -21.03 -0.15
C VAL A 331 -3.26 -21.79 -0.12
N TYR A 332 -3.78 -22.20 -1.28
CA TYR A 332 -5.03 -22.97 -1.35
C TYR A 332 -4.89 -24.34 -0.67
N GLY A 333 -3.70 -24.94 -0.73
CA GLY A 333 -3.35 -26.18 -0.02
C GLY A 333 -3.45 -26.06 1.51
N LEU A 334 -3.22 -24.87 2.09
CA LEU A 334 -3.45 -24.62 3.52
C LEU A 334 -4.92 -24.80 3.96
N TYR A 335 -5.83 -24.83 2.99
CA TYR A 335 -7.26 -25.09 3.18
C TYR A 335 -7.70 -26.47 2.68
N GLY A 336 -6.77 -27.28 2.14
CA GLY A 336 -7.10 -28.54 1.46
C GLY A 336 -7.91 -28.33 0.19
N LYS A 337 -7.71 -27.19 -0.51
CA LYS A 337 -8.50 -26.75 -1.67
C LYS A 337 -7.65 -26.37 -2.89
N SER A 338 -6.52 -27.04 -3.10
CA SER A 338 -5.59 -26.72 -4.21
C SER A 338 -6.20 -26.92 -5.61
N GLU A 339 -7.29 -27.68 -5.72
CA GLU A 339 -8.09 -27.85 -6.94
C GLU A 339 -8.91 -26.61 -7.32
N LEU A 340 -9.16 -25.70 -6.37
CA LEU A 340 -9.92 -24.47 -6.60
C LEU A 340 -9.06 -23.32 -7.14
N ILE A 341 -7.81 -23.60 -7.53
CA ILE A 341 -6.93 -22.67 -8.22
C ILE A 341 -6.29 -23.33 -9.44
N HIS A 342 -6.41 -22.67 -10.60
CA HIS A 342 -5.77 -23.13 -11.82
C HIS A 342 -5.19 -21.96 -12.62
N ALA A 343 -4.17 -22.23 -13.44
CA ALA A 343 -3.69 -21.27 -14.43
C ALA A 343 -3.27 -22.02 -15.70
N LYS A 344 -3.49 -21.39 -16.86
CA LYS A 344 -3.02 -21.90 -18.14
C LYS A 344 -2.49 -20.76 -18.99
N CYS A 345 -1.27 -20.92 -19.51
CA CYS A 345 -0.68 -20.01 -20.48
C CYS A 345 -0.89 -20.56 -21.90
N TYR A 346 -1.20 -19.65 -22.83
CA TYR A 346 -1.31 -19.92 -24.26
C TYR A 346 -0.25 -19.09 -25.02
N PRO A 347 1.04 -19.50 -24.99
CA PRO A 347 2.16 -18.71 -25.51
C PRO A 347 2.15 -18.56 -27.04
N GLN A 348 1.32 -19.30 -27.75
CA GLN A 348 1.13 -19.10 -29.20
C GLN A 348 0.34 -17.82 -29.54
N PHE A 349 -0.23 -17.15 -28.53
CA PHE A 349 -0.98 -15.90 -28.71
C PHE A 349 -0.35 -14.78 -27.87
N GLY A 350 -0.26 -13.57 -28.43
CA GLY A 350 0.17 -12.37 -27.70
C GLY A 350 -0.87 -11.88 -26.68
N HIS A 351 -0.68 -10.72 -26.07
CA HIS A 351 -1.57 -10.16 -25.04
C HIS A 351 -3.04 -10.01 -25.51
N ASN A 352 -3.95 -10.91 -25.08
CA ASN A 352 -5.36 -10.90 -25.50
C ASN A 352 -6.31 -11.62 -24.51
N TYR A 353 -7.62 -11.59 -24.79
CA TYR A 353 -8.61 -12.47 -24.16
C TYR A 353 -9.46 -13.19 -25.22
N ASN A 354 -8.80 -14.02 -26.00
CA ASN A 354 -9.32 -14.69 -27.17
C ASN A 354 -10.25 -15.86 -26.86
N GLN A 355 -10.88 -16.45 -27.89
CA GLN A 355 -11.82 -17.55 -27.76
C GLN A 355 -11.25 -18.73 -26.96
N VAL A 356 -10.00 -19.13 -27.21
CA VAL A 356 -9.36 -20.25 -26.49
C VAL A 356 -9.34 -20.00 -24.98
N SER A 357 -8.91 -18.80 -24.57
CA SER A 357 -8.91 -18.39 -23.16
C SER A 357 -10.32 -18.18 -22.60
N ARG A 358 -11.26 -17.71 -23.42
CA ARG A 358 -12.67 -17.54 -23.04
C ARG A 358 -13.36 -18.86 -22.80
N GLU A 359 -13.15 -19.88 -23.64
CA GLU A 359 -13.71 -21.22 -23.45
C GLU A 359 -13.20 -21.89 -22.16
N MET A 360 -11.91 -21.72 -21.83
CA MET A 360 -11.38 -22.11 -20.52
C MET A 360 -12.13 -21.40 -19.37
N MET A 361 -12.37 -20.10 -19.51
CA MET A 361 -13.14 -19.35 -18.52
C MET A 361 -14.60 -19.80 -18.46
N TYR A 362 -15.25 -20.07 -19.60
CA TYR A 362 -16.63 -20.56 -19.64
C TYR A 362 -16.77 -21.89 -18.91
N SER A 363 -15.88 -22.86 -19.16
CA SER A 363 -15.88 -24.12 -18.42
C SER A 363 -15.64 -23.92 -16.91
N TRP A 364 -14.79 -22.97 -16.52
CA TRP A 364 -14.58 -22.61 -15.11
C TRP A 364 -15.85 -22.04 -14.46
N MET A 365 -16.54 -21.12 -15.15
CA MET A 365 -17.79 -20.53 -14.69
C MET A 365 -18.91 -21.57 -14.64
N ASN A 366 -19.03 -22.42 -15.67
CA ASN A 366 -19.99 -23.52 -15.74
C ASN A 366 -19.91 -24.42 -14.50
N ARG A 367 -18.71 -24.87 -14.16
CA ARG A 367 -18.45 -25.73 -13.01
C ARG A 367 -18.76 -25.05 -11.68
N HIS A 368 -18.26 -23.82 -11.47
CA HIS A 368 -18.27 -23.20 -10.15
C HIS A 368 -19.47 -22.28 -9.87
N LEU A 369 -20.26 -21.96 -10.89
CA LEU A 369 -21.59 -21.33 -10.75
C LEU A 369 -22.73 -22.35 -10.90
N GLU A 370 -22.39 -23.62 -11.12
CA GLU A 370 -23.33 -24.74 -11.23
C GLU A 370 -24.37 -24.48 -12.34
N LEU A 371 -23.89 -24.14 -13.55
CA LEU A 371 -24.77 -23.80 -14.68
C LEU A 371 -25.39 -25.03 -15.32
N GLY A 372 -24.80 -26.22 -15.14
CA GLY A 372 -25.33 -27.49 -15.64
C GLY A 372 -25.29 -27.64 -17.15
N ILE A 373 -24.33 -27.00 -17.82
CA ILE A 373 -24.16 -27.08 -19.28
C ILE A 373 -23.14 -28.19 -19.60
N ASP A 374 -23.44 -29.01 -20.62
CA ASP A 374 -22.55 -30.07 -21.06
C ASP A 374 -21.23 -29.52 -21.64
N GLU A 375 -20.12 -30.16 -21.28
CA GLU A 375 -18.78 -29.82 -21.76
C GLU A 375 -18.45 -30.61 -23.06
N PRO A 376 -17.60 -30.07 -23.97
CA PRO A 376 -16.90 -28.79 -23.85
C PRO A 376 -17.79 -27.60 -24.22
N ILE A 377 -17.70 -26.51 -23.45
CA ILE A 377 -18.35 -25.25 -23.82
C ILE A 377 -17.64 -24.64 -25.04
N ARG A 378 -18.38 -24.54 -26.16
CA ARG A 378 -17.90 -23.92 -27.40
C ARG A 378 -18.58 -22.59 -27.64
N GLU A 379 -17.76 -21.56 -27.86
CA GLU A 379 -18.30 -20.25 -28.21
C GLU A 379 -19.09 -20.35 -29.54
N ARG A 380 -20.20 -19.63 -29.63
CA ARG A 380 -21.08 -19.60 -30.81
C ARG A 380 -21.01 -18.22 -31.44
N GLU A 381 -21.11 -18.17 -32.76
CA GLU A 381 -21.20 -16.92 -33.52
C GLU A 381 -22.35 -16.03 -33.02
N PHE A 382 -22.19 -14.71 -33.18
CA PHE A 382 -23.17 -13.72 -32.79
C PHE A 382 -23.15 -12.55 -33.77
N GLU A 383 -24.27 -11.83 -33.84
CA GLU A 383 -24.37 -10.56 -34.54
C GLU A 383 -23.89 -9.43 -33.60
N PRO A 384 -22.78 -8.75 -33.90
CA PRO A 384 -22.27 -7.68 -33.04
C PRO A 384 -23.18 -6.46 -33.06
N MET A 385 -23.26 -5.77 -31.92
CA MET A 385 -23.86 -4.45 -31.88
C MET A 385 -22.87 -3.40 -32.33
N ALA A 386 -23.35 -2.43 -33.11
CA ALA A 386 -22.57 -1.25 -33.44
C ALA A 386 -22.20 -0.50 -32.14
N PRO A 387 -20.96 -0.01 -32.01
CA PRO A 387 -20.53 0.77 -30.85
C PRO A 387 -21.48 1.92 -30.46
N SER A 388 -22.04 2.64 -31.44
CA SER A 388 -22.99 3.74 -31.21
C SER A 388 -24.24 3.28 -30.47
N SER A 389 -24.74 2.07 -30.76
CA SER A 389 -25.92 1.50 -30.11
C SER A 389 -25.66 1.04 -28.67
N LEU A 390 -24.39 0.93 -28.26
CA LEU A 390 -24.00 0.55 -26.90
C LEU A 390 -23.78 1.77 -25.98
N LYS A 391 -23.75 2.99 -26.52
CA LYS A 391 -23.58 4.23 -25.75
C LYS A 391 -24.68 4.39 -24.71
N VAL A 392 -24.28 4.65 -23.48
CA VAL A 392 -25.21 4.83 -22.36
C VAL A 392 -25.85 6.21 -22.39
N PHE A 393 -25.08 7.22 -22.81
CA PHE A 393 -25.55 8.59 -22.90
C PHE A 393 -25.76 9.00 -24.37
N ASP A 394 -26.87 9.68 -24.61
CA ASP A 394 -27.32 10.22 -25.89
C ASP A 394 -28.21 11.45 -25.64
N ASP A 395 -28.82 12.01 -26.69
CA ASP A 395 -29.66 13.21 -26.56
C ASP A 395 -30.91 12.98 -25.70
N GLU A 396 -31.44 11.75 -25.66
CA GLU A 396 -32.58 11.37 -24.81
C GLU A 396 -32.15 11.05 -23.37
N HIS A 397 -30.94 10.52 -23.19
CA HIS A 397 -30.35 10.18 -21.91
C HIS A 397 -29.02 10.92 -21.72
N PRO A 398 -29.04 12.24 -21.48
CA PRO A 398 -27.80 13.00 -21.34
C PRO A 398 -27.03 12.60 -20.07
N VAL A 399 -25.74 12.92 -20.05
CA VAL A 399 -24.92 12.81 -18.83
C VAL A 399 -25.61 13.58 -17.69
N PRO A 400 -25.75 12.99 -16.49
CA PRO A 400 -26.40 13.66 -15.36
C PRO A 400 -25.79 15.02 -15.06
N ARG A 401 -26.64 16.02 -14.77
CA ARG A 401 -26.23 17.43 -14.58
C ARG A 401 -25.30 17.64 -13.39
N ASP A 402 -25.32 16.75 -12.41
CA ASP A 402 -24.46 16.76 -11.23
C ASP A 402 -23.15 15.98 -11.42
N ALA A 403 -22.86 15.49 -12.63
CA ALA A 403 -21.54 14.94 -12.97
C ALA A 403 -20.44 15.98 -12.73
N MET A 404 -19.45 15.61 -11.91
CA MET A 404 -18.38 16.50 -11.47
C MET A 404 -17.21 16.49 -12.45
N SER A 405 -16.62 17.67 -12.63
CA SER A 405 -15.26 17.78 -13.18
C SER A 405 -14.24 17.12 -12.23
N LEU A 406 -13.03 16.88 -12.73
CA LEU A 406 -11.92 16.36 -11.91
C LEU A 406 -11.66 17.21 -10.65
N GLU A 407 -11.68 18.53 -10.78
CA GLU A 407 -11.44 19.46 -9.67
C GLU A 407 -12.56 19.35 -8.63
N GLN A 408 -13.82 19.45 -9.08
CA GLN A 408 -15.00 19.31 -8.22
C GLN A 408 -15.01 17.97 -7.49
N TYR A 409 -14.66 16.88 -8.18
CA TYR A 409 -14.56 15.54 -7.60
C TYR A 409 -13.49 15.47 -6.50
N ARG A 410 -12.27 16.00 -6.77
CA ARG A 410 -11.17 15.98 -5.79
C ARG A 410 -11.48 16.81 -4.55
N GLU A 411 -12.12 17.95 -4.73
CA GLU A 411 -12.59 18.77 -3.62
C GLU A 411 -13.69 18.08 -2.82
N ALA A 412 -14.69 17.52 -3.48
CA ALA A 412 -15.77 16.77 -2.82
C ALA A 412 -15.21 15.59 -2.03
N LYS A 413 -14.23 14.88 -2.60
CA LYS A 413 -13.54 13.77 -1.93
C LYS A 413 -12.73 14.24 -0.72
N THR A 414 -12.11 15.42 -0.80
CA THR A 414 -11.41 16.06 0.34
C THR A 414 -12.40 16.41 1.44
N ARG A 415 -13.50 17.11 1.11
CA ARG A 415 -14.55 17.47 2.08
C ARG A 415 -15.15 16.23 2.76
N LEU A 416 -15.32 15.14 2.02
CA LEU A 416 -15.79 13.86 2.56
C LEU A 416 -14.81 13.26 3.57
N ASP A 417 -13.52 13.22 3.25
CA ASP A 417 -12.49 12.69 4.16
C ASP A 417 -12.34 13.58 5.40
N ASP A 418 -12.32 14.89 5.24
CA ASP A 418 -12.17 15.86 6.35
C ASP A 418 -13.37 15.80 7.31
N ARG A 419 -14.58 15.62 6.77
CA ARG A 419 -15.79 15.41 7.58
C ARG A 419 -15.71 14.11 8.36
N GLY A 420 -15.40 13.00 7.68
CA GLY A 420 -15.27 11.70 8.33
C GLY A 420 -14.19 11.70 9.42
N PHE A 421 -13.05 12.37 9.18
CA PHE A 421 -12.01 12.54 10.20
C PHE A 421 -12.49 13.39 11.38
N SER A 422 -13.20 14.49 11.12
CA SER A 422 -13.74 15.36 12.18
C SER A 422 -14.76 14.63 13.06
N GLU A 423 -15.59 13.76 12.47
CA GLU A 423 -16.54 12.91 13.21
C GLU A 423 -15.84 11.96 14.19
N LEU A 424 -14.67 11.41 13.83
CA LEU A 424 -13.85 10.60 14.75
C LEU A 424 -13.43 11.39 16.00
N LEU A 425 -13.25 12.71 15.88
CA LEU A 425 -12.79 13.60 16.95
C LEU A 425 -13.93 14.29 17.72
N ALA A 426 -15.15 14.24 17.21
CA ALA A 426 -16.32 14.85 17.84
C ALA A 426 -16.75 14.09 19.10
N GLY A 427 -16.59 12.76 19.12
CA GLY A 427 -16.93 11.92 20.27
C GLY A 427 -16.00 12.08 21.47
N ALA A 428 -16.50 11.82 22.68
CA ALA A 428 -15.70 11.65 23.90
C ALA A 428 -14.87 10.35 23.82
N LYS A 429 -14.84 9.51 24.88
CA LYS A 429 -14.05 8.26 24.88
C LYS A 429 -14.33 7.33 23.69
N LYS A 430 -15.58 7.26 23.21
CA LYS A 430 -15.97 6.44 22.04
C LYS A 430 -15.31 6.94 20.74
N GLY A 431 -15.23 8.25 20.54
CA GLY A 431 -14.56 8.85 19.38
C GLY A 431 -13.06 8.54 19.38
N LEU A 432 -12.40 8.63 20.55
CA LEU A 432 -11.00 8.28 20.70
C LEU A 432 -10.69 6.82 20.33
N THR A 433 -11.57 5.87 20.69
CA THR A 433 -11.44 4.47 20.28
C THR A 433 -11.51 4.32 18.77
N GLN A 434 -12.52 4.91 18.13
CA GLN A 434 -12.69 4.86 16.67
C GLN A 434 -11.53 5.55 15.93
N TYR A 435 -11.06 6.69 16.43
CA TYR A 435 -9.87 7.37 15.93
C TYR A 435 -8.65 6.44 15.98
N ARG A 436 -8.41 5.73 17.10
CA ARG A 436 -7.29 4.78 17.22
C ARG A 436 -7.43 3.57 16.28
N GLU A 437 -8.65 3.10 16.04
CA GLU A 437 -8.89 2.02 15.08
C GLU A 437 -8.61 2.47 13.65
N VAL A 438 -9.14 3.61 13.23
CA VAL A 438 -9.02 4.13 11.87
C VAL A 438 -7.61 4.67 11.63
N VAL A 439 -7.18 5.67 12.39
CA VAL A 439 -5.88 6.35 12.20
C VAL A 439 -4.74 5.43 12.63
N GLY A 440 -4.89 4.66 13.70
CA GLY A 440 -3.89 3.67 14.09
C GLY A 440 -3.81 2.49 13.11
N GLY A 441 -4.93 2.11 12.50
CA GLY A 441 -4.95 1.15 11.40
C GLY A 441 -4.19 1.64 10.16
N ALA A 442 -4.39 2.91 9.79
CA ALA A 442 -3.65 3.55 8.71
C ALA A 442 -2.16 3.70 9.03
N ALA A 443 -1.82 4.17 10.23
CA ALA A 443 -0.44 4.35 10.69
C ALA A 443 0.38 3.06 10.63
N LYS A 444 -0.23 1.89 10.83
CA LYS A 444 0.46 0.59 10.62
C LYS A 444 0.97 0.42 9.19
N VAL A 445 0.23 0.89 8.19
CA VAL A 445 0.63 0.83 6.77
C VAL A 445 1.59 1.96 6.44
N LEU A 446 1.29 3.19 6.88
CA LEU A 446 2.05 4.39 6.54
C LEU A 446 3.42 4.46 7.23
N LEU A 447 3.54 3.97 8.47
CA LEU A 447 4.69 4.26 9.34
C LEU A 447 5.41 3.01 9.88
N SER A 448 4.74 1.86 10.01
CA SER A 448 5.31 0.68 10.68
C SER A 448 5.68 -0.45 9.73
N GLY A 449 4.76 -0.87 8.86
CA GLY A 449 4.87 -2.12 8.11
C GLY A 449 4.72 -3.37 9.00
N PRO A 450 5.22 -4.55 8.56
CA PRO A 450 5.17 -5.79 9.35
C PRO A 450 5.98 -5.70 10.65
N THR A 451 5.71 -6.59 11.61
CA THR A 451 6.33 -6.62 12.94
C THR A 451 7.87 -6.61 12.84
N LEU A 452 8.52 -5.69 13.56
CA LEU A 452 9.96 -5.42 13.49
C LEU A 452 10.77 -6.20 14.54
N THR A 453 10.43 -7.47 14.83
CA THR A 453 11.11 -8.26 15.88
C THR A 453 11.30 -9.72 15.43
N PRO A 454 12.33 -10.42 15.94
CA PRO A 454 13.34 -9.95 16.89
C PRO A 454 14.40 -9.04 16.24
N HIS A 455 15.15 -8.32 17.07
CA HIS A 455 16.23 -7.43 16.64
C HIS A 455 17.59 -8.11 16.83
N ARG A 456 18.55 -7.78 15.97
CA ARG A 456 19.95 -8.16 16.12
C ARG A 456 20.80 -6.91 16.34
N VAL A 457 21.54 -6.88 17.44
CA VAL A 457 22.51 -5.82 17.74
C VAL A 457 23.91 -6.35 17.51
N VAL A 458 24.69 -5.66 16.68
CA VAL A 458 26.11 -5.95 16.44
C VAL A 458 26.92 -4.80 17.04
N LYS A 459 27.86 -5.11 17.93
CA LYS A 459 28.79 -4.13 18.51
C LYS A 459 30.08 -4.11 17.70
N VAL A 460 30.55 -2.92 17.37
CA VAL A 460 31.74 -2.70 16.54
C VAL A 460 32.82 -1.98 17.34
N GLY A 461 32.49 -0.84 17.95
CA GLY A 461 33.44 -0.05 18.75
C GLY A 461 33.03 0.05 20.22
N LYS A 462 34.03 0.21 21.10
CA LYS A 462 33.84 0.61 22.51
C LYS A 462 35.04 1.42 22.99
N GLY A 463 34.83 2.29 23.98
CA GLY A 463 35.91 3.08 24.56
C GLY A 463 35.45 3.97 25.72
N GLN A 464 36.37 4.80 26.21
CA GLN A 464 36.10 5.82 27.24
C GLN A 464 35.73 7.15 26.58
N LEU A 465 34.88 7.93 27.24
CA LEU A 465 34.56 9.29 26.84
C LEU A 465 35.50 10.28 27.54
N SER A 466 35.84 11.37 26.84
CA SER A 466 36.66 12.46 27.39
C SER A 466 36.03 13.14 28.61
N ALA A 467 34.70 13.14 28.70
CA ALA A 467 33.94 13.68 29.83
C ALA A 467 33.67 12.67 30.95
N GLY A 468 34.32 11.50 30.91
CA GLY A 468 34.04 10.39 31.82
C GLY A 468 32.87 9.50 31.35
N GLY A 469 32.93 8.22 31.74
CA GLY A 469 32.00 7.20 31.25
C GLY A 469 32.47 6.52 29.97
N THR A 470 31.62 5.69 29.38
CA THR A 470 32.00 4.81 28.26
C THR A 470 31.07 4.95 27.08
N PHE A 471 31.55 4.66 25.88
CA PHE A 471 30.69 4.50 24.71
C PHE A 471 30.76 3.08 24.13
N ALA A 472 29.72 2.73 23.39
CA ALA A 472 29.71 1.62 22.44
C ALA A 472 29.07 2.07 21.13
N THR A 473 29.51 1.52 20.01
CA THR A 473 28.96 1.76 18.68
C THR A 473 28.71 0.45 17.95
N GLY A 474 27.87 0.48 16.93
CA GLY A 474 27.59 -0.71 16.14
C GLY A 474 26.42 -0.54 15.18
N THR A 475 25.81 -1.66 14.80
CA THR A 475 24.60 -1.67 13.96
C THR A 475 23.43 -2.40 14.62
N VAL A 476 22.21 -1.99 14.30
CA VAL A 476 20.98 -2.73 14.62
C VAL A 476 20.29 -3.14 13.33
N SER A 477 19.74 -4.35 13.31
CA SER A 477 18.85 -4.84 12.26
C SER A 477 17.66 -5.60 12.85
N CYS A 478 16.63 -5.84 12.03
CA CYS A 478 15.56 -6.79 12.34
C CYS A 478 15.87 -8.13 11.67
N GLU A 479 15.56 -9.24 12.33
CA GLU A 479 15.73 -10.57 11.74
C GLU A 479 14.95 -10.68 10.41
N GLY A 480 15.56 -11.34 9.41
CA GLY A 480 15.02 -11.43 8.05
C GLY A 480 15.18 -10.16 7.20
N GLN A 481 15.69 -9.06 7.75
CA GLN A 481 16.02 -7.84 7.00
C GLN A 481 17.54 -7.66 6.92
N ARG A 482 18.03 -7.34 5.72
CA ARG A 482 19.44 -6.99 5.49
C ARG A 482 19.69 -5.50 5.72
N HIS A 483 19.15 -4.98 6.83
CA HIS A 483 19.38 -3.60 7.26
C HIS A 483 20.62 -3.53 8.15
N ALA A 484 21.24 -2.37 8.26
CA ALA A 484 22.39 -2.13 9.12
C ALA A 484 22.36 -0.68 9.61
N ILE A 485 21.53 -0.40 10.61
CA ILE A 485 21.31 0.95 11.15
C ILE A 485 22.45 1.29 12.11
N PRO A 486 23.36 2.24 11.79
CA PRO A 486 24.48 2.60 12.64
C PRO A 486 23.98 3.30 13.91
N TRP A 487 24.53 2.95 15.07
CA TRP A 487 24.15 3.53 16.35
C TRP A 487 25.36 3.84 17.24
N THR A 488 25.14 4.74 18.19
CA THR A 488 26.05 5.05 19.30
C THR A 488 25.29 5.04 20.62
N LEU A 489 25.93 4.53 21.67
CA LEU A 489 25.39 4.46 23.01
C LEU A 489 26.44 4.95 24.02
N LEU A 490 26.12 6.05 24.68
CA LEU A 490 26.91 6.69 25.71
C LEU A 490 26.37 6.29 27.08
N ARG A 491 27.28 5.87 27.97
CA ARG A 491 26.97 5.49 29.34
C ARG A 491 27.73 6.40 30.31
N PRO A 492 27.06 6.87 31.38
CA PRO A 492 27.71 7.66 32.41
C PRO A 492 28.78 6.85 33.17
N ALA A 493 29.68 7.58 33.84
CA ALA A 493 30.67 7.00 34.75
C ALA A 493 29.99 6.39 35.98
N ASP A 494 29.13 7.16 36.64
CA ASP A 494 28.26 6.68 37.71
C ASP A 494 27.06 5.92 37.14
N ARG A 495 26.93 4.66 37.54
CA ARG A 495 25.86 3.75 37.11
C ARG A 495 24.97 3.30 38.27
N ASN A 496 25.07 3.98 39.41
CA ASN A 496 24.28 3.65 40.58
C ASN A 496 22.80 3.98 40.34
N GLY A 497 21.92 3.03 40.66
CA GLY A 497 20.47 3.19 40.56
C GLY A 497 19.84 2.66 39.26
N LYS A 498 18.57 3.03 39.01
CA LYS A 498 17.82 2.56 37.83
C LYS A 498 18.29 3.30 36.58
N PRO A 499 18.50 2.61 35.43
CA PRO A 499 18.94 3.26 34.21
C PRO A 499 17.95 4.33 33.75
N LYS A 500 18.40 5.59 33.69
CA LYS A 500 17.69 6.69 33.03
C LYS A 500 18.19 6.76 31.58
N VAL A 501 17.28 6.73 30.61
CA VAL A 501 17.66 6.59 29.20
C VAL A 501 17.01 7.64 28.32
N VAL A 502 17.84 8.30 27.51
CA VAL A 502 17.44 9.27 26.49
C VAL A 502 17.84 8.75 25.11
N ALA A 503 16.86 8.54 24.24
CA ALA A 503 17.10 8.31 22.83
C ALA A 503 17.00 9.65 22.10
N TRP A 504 18.12 10.17 21.61
CA TRP A 504 18.19 11.48 20.96
C TRP A 504 18.51 11.32 19.49
N PHE A 505 17.56 11.68 18.62
CA PHE A 505 17.72 11.64 17.17
C PHE A 505 17.80 13.05 16.60
N ASP A 506 18.63 13.23 15.57
CA ASP A 506 18.83 14.50 14.87
C ASP A 506 18.87 14.25 13.36
N GLY A 507 18.46 15.23 12.54
CA GLY A 507 18.48 15.07 11.08
C GLY A 507 19.89 14.98 10.50
N ARG A 508 20.91 15.41 11.26
CA ARG A 508 22.32 15.20 10.91
C ARG A 508 22.84 13.79 11.26
N GLY A 509 22.00 12.96 11.88
CA GLY A 509 22.41 11.67 12.42
C GLY A 509 23.04 11.78 13.81
N LYS A 510 23.62 10.68 14.29
CA LYS A 510 24.16 10.58 15.66
C LYS A 510 25.37 11.47 15.92
N THR A 511 26.04 11.95 14.88
CA THR A 511 27.17 12.89 14.97
C THR A 511 26.77 14.22 15.61
N ALA A 512 25.48 14.58 15.57
CA ALA A 512 24.94 15.77 16.22
C ALA A 512 25.14 15.78 17.75
N LEU A 513 25.41 14.62 18.37
CA LEU A 513 25.68 14.51 19.79
C LEU A 513 27.13 14.86 20.16
N PHE A 514 28.00 15.12 19.18
CA PHE A 514 29.42 15.35 19.38
C PHE A 514 29.89 16.66 18.74
N ASP A 515 30.95 17.24 19.31
CA ASP A 515 31.69 18.33 18.67
C ASP A 515 32.64 17.80 17.59
N LYS A 516 33.38 18.70 16.93
CA LYS A 516 34.34 18.34 15.87
C LYS A 516 35.50 17.45 16.37
N ALA A 517 35.79 17.48 17.67
CA ALA A 517 36.82 16.64 18.28
C ALA A 517 36.26 15.27 18.72
N GLY A 518 34.97 14.99 18.52
CA GLY A 518 34.32 13.75 18.92
C GLY A 518 33.93 13.71 20.40
N ASN A 519 33.99 14.84 21.11
CA ASN A 519 33.53 14.90 22.50
C ASN A 519 32.02 15.13 22.55
N PRO A 520 31.31 14.57 23.54
CA PRO A 520 29.90 14.89 23.74
C PRO A 520 29.69 16.41 23.89
N VAL A 521 28.71 16.94 23.15
CA VAL A 521 28.30 18.35 23.26
C VAL A 521 27.81 18.69 24.67
N PRO A 522 27.84 19.96 25.12
CA PRO A 522 27.53 20.32 26.50
C PRO A 522 26.20 19.75 27.04
N ALA A 523 25.15 19.78 26.22
CA ALA A 523 23.85 19.21 26.56
C ALA A 523 23.91 17.70 26.85
N VAL A 524 24.62 16.93 26.04
CA VAL A 524 24.78 15.48 26.21
C VAL A 524 25.68 15.18 27.41
N ARG A 525 26.74 15.98 27.61
CA ARG A 525 27.63 15.87 28.76
C ARG A 525 26.86 16.03 30.07
N ARG A 526 26.02 17.06 30.19
CA ARG A 526 25.19 17.32 31.37
C ARG A 526 24.23 16.16 31.68
N LEU A 527 23.69 15.50 30.64
CA LEU A 527 22.89 14.28 30.83
C LEU A 527 23.74 13.12 31.40
N LEU A 528 24.95 12.91 30.87
CA LEU A 528 25.86 11.87 31.37
C LEU A 528 26.30 12.13 32.81
N GLU A 529 26.66 13.37 33.15
CA GLU A 529 27.05 13.78 34.51
C GLU A 529 25.94 13.57 35.54
N THR A 530 24.67 13.57 35.11
CA THR A 530 23.49 13.32 35.96
C THR A 530 22.98 11.88 35.90
N GLY A 531 23.79 10.96 35.36
CA GLY A 531 23.51 9.51 35.36
C GLY A 531 22.59 9.04 34.22
N HIS A 532 22.33 9.85 33.20
CA HIS A 532 21.54 9.42 32.04
C HIS A 532 22.42 8.73 31.00
N SER A 533 22.00 7.54 30.55
CA SER A 533 22.53 6.96 29.31
C SER A 533 21.86 7.61 28.10
N VAL A 534 22.65 7.94 27.08
CA VAL A 534 22.16 8.59 25.86
C VAL A 534 22.52 7.73 24.65
N PHE A 535 21.56 7.45 23.77
CA PHE A 535 21.86 6.81 22.49
C PHE A 535 21.23 7.53 21.31
N SER A 536 21.83 7.32 20.14
CA SER A 536 21.37 7.86 18.86
C SER A 536 21.71 6.90 17.72
N ALA A 537 21.19 7.19 16.54
CA ALA A 537 21.44 6.41 15.34
C ALA A 537 21.42 7.27 14.07
N ASP A 538 22.09 6.78 13.04
CA ASP A 538 21.98 7.29 11.68
C ASP A 538 20.80 6.61 11.00
N LEU A 539 19.64 7.25 11.11
CA LEU A 539 18.40 6.79 10.48
C LEU A 539 18.51 6.86 8.96
N TYR A 540 17.58 6.20 8.25
CA TYR A 540 17.61 6.12 6.79
C TYR A 540 17.88 7.46 6.09
N LEU A 541 18.91 7.46 5.23
CA LEU A 541 19.42 8.63 4.51
C LEU A 541 19.86 9.80 5.42
N THR A 542 20.53 9.48 6.54
CA THR A 542 21.22 10.43 7.41
C THR A 542 22.60 9.90 7.81
N GLY A 543 23.50 10.77 8.28
CA GLY A 543 24.81 10.39 8.82
C GLY A 543 25.61 9.44 7.91
N GLU A 544 26.10 8.33 8.48
CA GLU A 544 26.91 7.32 7.77
C GLU A 544 26.15 6.55 6.68
N MET A 545 24.81 6.62 6.64
CA MET A 545 24.02 6.00 5.57
C MET A 545 24.25 6.69 4.22
N VAL A 546 24.61 7.98 4.24
CA VAL A 546 24.83 8.83 3.06
C VAL A 546 25.91 9.89 3.33
N PRO A 547 27.19 9.48 3.47
CA PRO A 547 28.30 10.39 3.78
C PRO A 547 28.35 11.57 2.78
N GLY A 548 28.50 12.78 3.30
CA GLY A 548 28.59 14.01 2.50
C GLY A 548 27.26 14.56 1.97
N LYS A 549 26.13 13.88 2.19
CA LYS A 549 24.78 14.33 1.77
C LYS A 549 23.81 14.32 2.95
N VAL A 550 24.09 15.16 3.95
CA VAL A 550 23.38 15.14 5.23
C VAL A 550 22.89 16.55 5.62
N PRO A 551 21.56 16.74 5.81
CA PRO A 551 20.48 15.81 5.48
C PRO A 551 20.26 15.72 3.96
N VAL A 552 19.76 14.58 3.48
CA VAL A 552 19.24 14.49 2.10
C VAL A 552 18.00 15.37 1.99
N ASP A 553 17.99 16.26 1.01
CA ASP A 553 16.94 17.22 0.71
C ASP A 553 15.98 16.74 -0.40
N ARG A 554 16.44 15.83 -1.27
CA ARG A 554 15.65 15.23 -2.36
C ARG A 554 15.92 13.74 -2.55
N VAL A 555 14.90 12.99 -2.94
CA VAL A 555 15.00 11.56 -3.29
C VAL A 555 14.50 11.29 -4.70
N ALA A 556 15.13 10.31 -5.37
CA ALA A 556 14.72 9.92 -6.71
C ALA A 556 13.34 9.23 -6.68
N THR A 557 12.39 9.78 -7.42
CA THR A 557 11.08 9.17 -7.68
C THR A 557 10.80 9.11 -9.18
N HIS A 558 9.81 8.31 -9.55
CA HIS A 558 9.42 8.16 -10.94
C HIS A 558 8.79 9.47 -11.44
N LYS A 559 9.37 10.04 -12.51
CA LYS A 559 9.04 11.40 -12.98
C LYS A 559 7.57 11.59 -13.38
N SER A 560 6.95 10.58 -13.99
CA SER A 560 5.56 10.71 -14.49
C SER A 560 4.49 10.43 -13.44
N PHE A 561 4.78 9.61 -12.43
CA PHE A 561 3.79 9.18 -11.45
C PHE A 561 4.47 8.56 -10.21
N ILE A 562 4.33 9.23 -9.07
CA ILE A 562 4.95 8.83 -7.79
C ILE A 562 4.51 7.43 -7.36
N GLY A 563 3.31 6.98 -7.75
CA GLY A 563 2.82 5.62 -7.47
C GLY A 563 3.69 4.52 -8.09
N TYR A 564 4.49 4.80 -9.12
CA TYR A 564 5.46 3.83 -9.65
C TYR A 564 6.74 3.71 -8.81
N THR A 565 6.95 4.60 -7.83
CA THR A 565 7.99 4.45 -6.81
C THR A 565 7.38 3.94 -5.51
N TYR A 566 6.45 4.69 -4.93
CA TYR A 566 5.89 4.35 -3.61
C TYR A 566 4.80 3.30 -3.65
N GLY A 567 4.35 2.88 -4.83
CA GLY A 567 3.54 1.67 -4.97
C GLY A 567 4.36 0.39 -4.82
N TYR A 568 5.69 0.46 -4.86
CA TYR A 568 6.59 -0.69 -4.72
C TYR A 568 7.51 -0.60 -3.51
N ASN A 569 7.83 0.63 -3.08
CA ASN A 569 8.79 0.92 -2.02
C ASN A 569 8.14 1.81 -0.95
N LEU A 570 8.73 1.84 0.25
CA LEU A 570 8.26 2.74 1.30
C LEU A 570 8.92 4.12 1.15
N PRO A 571 8.22 5.21 1.50
CA PRO A 571 8.81 6.55 1.55
C PRO A 571 9.96 6.66 2.55
N PRO A 572 10.92 7.58 2.35
CA PRO A 572 12.02 7.80 3.28
C PRO A 572 11.57 8.09 4.71
N LEU A 573 10.54 8.93 4.89
CA LEU A 573 9.96 9.21 6.22
C LEU A 573 9.46 7.93 6.92
N THR A 574 8.82 7.02 6.18
CA THR A 574 8.42 5.71 6.72
C THR A 574 9.64 4.91 7.18
N HIS A 575 10.72 4.87 6.41
CA HIS A 575 11.95 4.18 6.81
C HIS A 575 12.58 4.79 8.07
N ARG A 576 12.64 6.13 8.18
CA ARG A 576 13.19 6.82 9.35
C ARG A 576 12.40 6.52 10.62
N VAL A 577 11.07 6.51 10.54
CA VAL A 577 10.21 6.11 11.66
C VAL A 577 10.44 4.64 12.03
N ARG A 578 10.53 3.74 11.05
CA ARG A 578 10.83 2.31 11.29
C ARG A 578 12.20 2.07 11.92
N ASP A 579 13.20 2.88 11.58
CA ASP A 579 14.52 2.80 12.20
C ASP A 579 14.44 3.16 13.69
N ILE A 580 13.69 4.20 14.07
CA ILE A 580 13.45 4.53 15.48
C ILE A 580 12.72 3.38 16.20
N LEU A 581 11.69 2.81 15.56
CA LEU A 581 10.95 1.64 16.07
C LEU A 581 11.81 0.39 16.24
N THR A 582 12.95 0.33 15.56
CA THR A 582 13.92 -0.77 15.62
C THR A 582 15.02 -0.51 16.66
N VAL A 583 15.63 0.67 16.60
CA VAL A 583 16.77 1.05 17.44
C VAL A 583 16.35 1.19 18.90
N VAL A 584 15.22 1.84 19.18
CA VAL A 584 14.82 2.14 20.56
C VAL A 584 14.60 0.87 21.38
N PRO A 585 13.79 -0.12 20.96
CA PRO A 585 13.64 -1.36 21.73
C PRO A 585 14.92 -2.18 21.84
N ALA A 586 15.73 -2.24 20.76
CA ALA A 586 16.97 -3.00 20.74
C ALA A 586 17.98 -2.45 21.77
N LEU A 587 18.28 -1.15 21.73
CA LEU A 587 19.25 -0.54 22.64
C LEU A 587 18.72 -0.39 24.08
N SER A 588 17.41 -0.26 24.25
CA SER A 588 16.79 -0.31 25.60
C SER A 588 16.96 -1.68 26.25
N SER A 589 16.98 -2.76 25.45
CA SER A 589 17.22 -4.12 25.95
C SER A 589 18.69 -4.32 26.33
N GLU A 590 19.63 -3.79 25.54
CA GLU A 590 21.07 -3.75 25.85
C GLU A 590 21.43 -3.00 27.14
N LEU A 591 20.57 -2.06 27.55
CA LEU A 591 20.71 -1.31 28.79
C LEU A 591 20.03 -1.99 29.99
N GLY A 592 19.48 -3.20 29.80
CA GLY A 592 18.78 -3.94 30.87
C GLY A 592 17.47 -3.29 31.33
N VAL A 593 17.00 -2.27 30.61
CA VAL A 593 15.78 -1.53 30.99
C VAL A 593 14.52 -2.29 30.59
N VAL A 594 14.64 -3.29 29.70
CA VAL A 594 13.54 -4.16 29.28
C VAL A 594 13.73 -5.56 29.87
N THR A 595 12.99 -5.89 30.93
CA THR A 595 12.91 -7.25 31.48
C THR A 595 11.46 -7.66 31.69
N LYS A 596 11.11 -8.89 31.25
CA LYS A 596 9.87 -9.64 31.57
C LYS A 596 8.61 -8.77 31.78
N GLY A 597 8.17 -8.07 30.72
CA GLY A 597 6.88 -7.36 30.70
C GLY A 597 6.80 -6.00 31.42
N LYS A 598 7.88 -5.53 32.07
CA LYS A 598 7.93 -4.18 32.65
C LYS A 598 8.46 -3.17 31.62
N ARG A 599 7.63 -2.19 31.25
CA ARG A 599 7.99 -1.10 30.31
C ARG A 599 8.93 -0.10 30.97
N SER A 600 10.05 0.18 30.33
CA SER A 600 11.11 1.13 30.71
C SER A 600 10.72 2.60 30.54
N ARG A 601 11.37 3.50 31.30
CA ARG A 601 11.28 4.96 31.16
C ARG A 601 12.34 5.42 30.15
N VAL A 602 12.01 5.36 28.85
CA VAL A 602 12.87 5.86 27.77
C VAL A 602 12.31 7.16 27.23
N HIS A 603 13.05 8.25 27.46
CA HIS A 603 12.74 9.55 26.91
C HIS A 603 13.13 9.58 25.44
N LEU A 604 12.30 10.18 24.59
CA LEU A 604 12.61 10.38 23.17
C LEU A 604 12.83 11.86 22.90
N VAL A 605 13.89 12.19 22.19
CA VAL A 605 14.23 13.55 21.77
C VAL A 605 14.45 13.55 20.26
N GLY A 606 13.82 14.49 19.57
CA GLY A 606 14.03 14.72 18.14
C GLY A 606 14.32 16.19 17.84
N THR A 607 15.47 16.47 17.23
CA THR A 607 15.93 17.82 16.87
C THR A 607 16.41 17.91 15.42
N GLY A 608 16.67 19.11 14.91
CA GLY A 608 17.33 19.28 13.61
C GLY A 608 16.64 18.57 12.45
N GLY A 609 15.30 18.63 12.38
CA GLY A 609 14.48 17.91 11.39
C GLY A 609 13.99 16.52 11.82
N ALA A 610 14.55 15.92 12.87
CA ALA A 610 14.12 14.60 13.37
C ALA A 610 12.92 14.65 14.33
N GLY A 611 12.46 15.83 14.75
CA GLY A 611 11.33 15.95 15.69
C GLY A 611 10.04 15.31 15.15
N VAL A 612 9.74 15.50 13.87
CA VAL A 612 8.60 14.84 13.20
C VAL A 612 8.75 13.32 13.24
N TRP A 613 9.94 12.79 12.98
CA TRP A 613 10.19 11.35 12.95
C TRP A 613 9.97 10.72 14.33
N VAL A 614 10.50 11.38 15.37
CA VAL A 614 10.35 10.96 16.77
C VAL A 614 8.91 11.03 17.23
N LEU A 615 8.18 12.08 16.85
CA LEU A 615 6.77 12.24 17.20
C LEU A 615 5.92 11.12 16.58
N LEU A 616 6.13 10.82 15.29
CA LEU A 616 5.44 9.74 14.59
C LEU A 616 5.83 8.35 15.12
N ALA A 617 7.10 8.13 15.44
CA ALA A 617 7.55 6.90 16.08
C ALA A 617 6.89 6.70 17.44
N ARG A 618 6.82 7.76 18.28
CA ARG A 618 6.11 7.70 19.57
C ARG A 618 4.64 7.35 19.39
N ALA A 619 3.97 7.91 18.39
CA ALA A 619 2.58 7.59 18.05
C ALA A 619 2.38 6.09 17.80
N VAL A 620 3.26 5.48 17.00
CA VAL A 620 3.20 4.03 16.72
C VAL A 620 3.55 3.20 17.96
N MET A 621 4.61 3.56 18.70
CA MET A 621 5.04 2.82 19.90
C MET A 621 3.99 2.81 21.01
N SER A 622 3.28 3.92 21.19
CA SER A 622 2.31 4.08 22.28
C SER A 622 1.09 3.22 22.03
N GLY A 623 0.61 3.14 20.78
CA GLY A 623 -0.59 2.38 20.41
C GLY A 623 -1.81 2.73 21.28
N GLY A 624 -1.93 4.01 21.67
CA GLY A 624 -2.95 4.49 22.60
C GLY A 624 -2.73 4.18 24.09
N ARG A 625 -1.58 3.61 24.48
CA ARG A 625 -1.20 3.36 25.88
C ARG A 625 -0.17 4.38 26.34
N ARG A 626 -0.26 4.81 27.61
CA ARG A 626 0.69 5.76 28.22
C ARG A 626 2.12 5.19 28.19
N SER A 627 3.05 5.95 27.61
CA SER A 627 4.49 5.77 27.80
C SER A 627 4.92 6.35 29.16
N ARG A 628 5.92 5.72 29.80
CA ARG A 628 6.54 6.26 31.03
C ARG A 628 7.55 7.38 30.75
N GLY A 629 8.18 7.39 29.58
CA GLY A 629 9.14 8.42 29.20
C GLY A 629 8.50 9.62 28.52
N LEU A 630 9.07 10.80 28.75
CA LEU A 630 8.75 12.06 28.08
C LEU A 630 9.17 11.99 26.60
N THR A 631 8.43 12.67 25.72
CA THR A 631 8.85 12.89 24.34
C THR A 631 8.99 14.38 24.09
N ILE A 632 10.16 14.81 23.62
CA ILE A 632 10.45 16.18 23.25
C ILE A 632 10.79 16.21 21.75
N ALA A 633 10.02 16.94 20.96
CA ALA A 633 10.18 16.97 19.50
C ALA A 633 10.14 18.41 18.99
N ASP A 634 11.18 18.83 18.28
CA ASP A 634 11.19 20.11 17.57
C ASP A 634 10.79 19.92 16.10
N VAL A 635 9.65 20.49 15.71
CA VAL A 635 9.06 20.29 14.39
C VAL A 635 9.36 21.44 13.41
N GLN A 636 10.00 22.53 13.85
CA GLN A 636 10.50 23.61 12.99
C GLN A 636 9.48 24.12 11.93
N GLY A 637 8.22 24.31 12.33
CA GLY A 637 7.16 24.79 11.45
C GLY A 637 6.64 23.77 10.43
N PHE A 638 7.04 22.51 10.53
CA PHE A 638 6.66 21.47 9.57
C PHE A 638 5.15 21.17 9.59
N GLY A 639 4.53 21.23 8.41
CA GLY A 639 3.21 20.67 8.12
C GLY A 639 3.26 19.87 6.83
N PHE A 640 2.49 18.77 6.74
CA PHE A 640 2.44 17.99 5.50
C PHE A 640 1.84 18.78 4.34
N SER A 641 1.01 19.80 4.60
CA SER A 641 0.49 20.67 3.54
C SER A 641 1.55 21.59 2.92
N HIS A 642 2.74 21.71 3.51
CA HIS A 642 3.86 22.45 2.91
C HIS A 642 4.59 21.64 1.84
N ILE A 643 4.36 20.33 1.76
CA ILE A 643 5.02 19.46 0.78
C ILE A 643 4.39 19.66 -0.59
N THR A 644 5.20 20.13 -1.53
CA THR A 644 4.79 20.38 -2.92
C THR A 644 5.51 19.48 -3.93
N GLY A 645 6.61 18.84 -3.53
CA GLY A 645 7.44 17.98 -4.38
C GLY A 645 7.27 16.49 -4.10
N GLY A 646 7.25 15.69 -5.16
CA GLY A 646 7.22 14.22 -5.08
C GLY A 646 8.54 13.59 -4.65
N ASP A 647 9.63 14.35 -4.78
CA ASP A 647 11.00 14.02 -4.39
C ASP A 647 11.32 14.46 -2.95
N ASP A 648 10.37 15.07 -2.23
CA ASP A 648 10.59 15.50 -0.85
C ASP A 648 10.75 14.28 0.09
N PRO A 649 11.85 14.16 0.85
CA PRO A 649 12.10 13.04 1.76
C PRO A 649 11.11 12.96 2.93
N MET A 650 10.35 14.03 3.20
CA MET A 650 9.29 14.10 4.21
C MET A 650 7.90 13.80 3.64
N LEU A 651 7.77 13.54 2.32
CA LEU A 651 6.51 13.12 1.72
C LEU A 651 6.02 11.81 2.34
N LEU A 652 4.82 11.84 2.91
CA LEU A 652 4.10 10.67 3.40
C LEU A 652 2.73 10.61 2.71
N PRO A 653 2.56 9.75 1.68
CA PRO A 653 1.27 9.60 1.02
C PRO A 653 0.17 9.27 2.04
N GLY A 654 -0.96 9.98 1.96
CA GLY A 654 -2.08 9.84 2.91
C GLY A 654 -1.98 10.61 4.21
N ALA A 655 -0.88 11.33 4.50
CA ALA A 655 -0.76 12.07 5.75
C ALA A 655 -1.92 13.05 5.99
N LEU A 656 -2.31 13.83 4.98
CA LEU A 656 -3.42 14.78 5.11
C LEU A 656 -4.78 14.10 5.20
N LYS A 657 -4.96 12.92 4.58
CA LYS A 657 -6.20 12.13 4.74
C LYS A 657 -6.46 11.77 6.21
N TYR A 658 -5.40 11.59 6.99
CA TYR A 658 -5.48 11.19 8.40
C TYR A 658 -5.13 12.34 9.37
N GLY A 659 -5.44 13.58 8.97
CA GLY A 659 -5.35 14.77 9.83
C GLY A 659 -3.96 15.38 9.94
N GLY A 660 -3.06 15.07 9.00
CA GLY A 660 -1.72 15.66 8.93
C GLY A 660 -0.84 15.29 10.13
N LEU A 661 0.05 16.21 10.51
CA LEU A 661 1.01 15.99 11.58
C LEU A 661 0.31 15.67 12.91
N GLY A 662 -0.64 16.51 13.33
CA GLY A 662 -1.31 16.32 14.61
C GLY A 662 -2.30 15.16 14.60
N GLY A 663 -2.92 14.87 13.45
CA GLY A 663 -3.78 13.71 13.28
C GLY A 663 -3.03 12.40 13.45
N LEU A 664 -1.80 12.27 12.96
CA LEU A 664 -0.98 11.07 13.19
C LEU A 664 -0.31 11.06 14.58
N ALA A 665 0.22 12.21 15.03
CA ALA A 665 0.87 12.36 16.33
C ALA A 665 -0.08 12.12 17.51
N GLY A 666 -1.38 12.38 17.34
CA GLY A 666 -2.40 12.15 18.36
C GLY A 666 -2.47 10.71 18.88
N LEU A 667 -2.03 9.72 18.08
CA LEU A 667 -1.95 8.31 18.51
C LEU A 667 -1.00 8.08 19.70
N ALA A 668 -0.10 9.03 19.98
CA ALA A 668 0.76 9.02 21.15
C ALA A 668 -0.01 9.21 22.46
N ALA A 669 -1.21 9.80 22.42
CA ALA A 669 -1.98 10.11 23.62
C ALA A 669 -2.36 8.84 24.41
N PRO A 670 -2.22 8.84 25.75
CA PRO A 670 -1.95 9.99 26.63
C PRO A 670 -0.47 10.08 27.09
N SER A 671 0.49 9.67 26.26
CA SER A 671 1.92 9.86 26.56
C SER A 671 2.27 11.34 26.68
N ARG A 672 3.26 11.69 27.50
CA ARG A 672 3.64 13.09 27.73
C ARG A 672 4.43 13.63 26.54
N LEU A 673 3.99 14.75 25.97
CA LEU A 673 4.64 15.40 24.83
C LEU A 673 5.00 16.85 25.12
N VAL A 674 6.19 17.24 24.68
CA VAL A 674 6.62 18.63 24.53
C VAL A 674 7.00 18.82 23.07
N ILE A 675 6.31 19.71 22.36
CA ILE A 675 6.56 19.98 20.94
C ILE A 675 7.02 21.42 20.79
N GLY A 676 8.25 21.58 20.28
CA GLY A 676 8.86 22.86 19.94
C GLY A 676 8.67 23.25 18.49
N GLY A 677 8.85 24.53 18.18
CA GLY A 677 8.84 25.03 16.82
C GLY A 677 7.47 24.89 16.15
N VAL A 678 6.36 25.06 16.89
CA VAL A 678 5.02 24.94 16.29
C VAL A 678 4.60 26.16 15.49
N LYS A 679 5.34 27.27 15.59
CA LYS A 679 5.13 28.45 14.75
C LYS A 679 5.36 28.07 13.29
N GLY A 680 4.37 28.36 12.44
CA GLY A 680 4.37 28.00 11.03
C GLY A 680 3.67 26.67 10.72
N VAL A 681 3.44 25.78 11.71
CA VAL A 681 2.65 24.57 11.46
C VAL A 681 1.19 24.97 11.18
N PRO A 682 0.55 24.47 10.11
CA PRO A 682 -0.84 24.77 9.80
C PRO A 682 -1.79 24.42 10.96
N GLU A 683 -2.67 25.34 11.36
CA GLU A 683 -3.61 25.10 12.47
C GLU A 683 -4.54 23.91 12.18
N ALA A 684 -4.90 23.69 10.91
CA ALA A 684 -5.68 22.54 10.47
C ALA A 684 -5.00 21.19 10.81
N GLU A 685 -3.66 21.14 10.84
CA GLU A 685 -2.89 19.96 11.21
C GLU A 685 -2.62 19.87 12.71
N LEU A 686 -2.57 20.99 13.45
CA LEU A 686 -2.35 20.97 14.92
C LEU A 686 -3.63 20.74 15.72
N LYS A 687 -4.78 21.25 15.25
CA LYS A 687 -6.07 21.13 15.96
C LYS A 687 -6.44 19.67 16.32
N PRO A 688 -6.24 18.66 15.45
CA PRO A 688 -6.47 17.26 15.80
C PRO A 688 -5.66 16.81 17.02
N LEU A 689 -4.39 17.19 17.12
CA LEU A 689 -3.53 16.82 18.24
C LEU A 689 -4.06 17.35 19.56
N LYS A 690 -4.37 18.66 19.61
CA LYS A 690 -4.94 19.33 20.79
C LYS A 690 -6.21 18.60 21.26
N ARG A 691 -7.11 18.29 20.31
CA ARG A 691 -8.38 17.62 20.60
C ARG A 691 -8.19 16.20 21.15
N VAL A 692 -7.33 15.40 20.52
CA VAL A 692 -7.07 14.02 20.96
C VAL A 692 -6.46 14.00 22.37
N TYR A 693 -5.53 14.93 22.68
CA TYR A 693 -4.92 15.03 24.00
C TYR A 693 -5.89 15.49 25.09
N GLN A 694 -6.76 16.44 24.77
CA GLN A 694 -7.83 16.87 25.67
C GLN A 694 -8.75 15.69 26.03
N VAL A 695 -9.21 14.91 25.05
CA VAL A 695 -10.12 13.79 25.28
C VAL A 695 -9.44 12.61 25.99
N ALA A 696 -8.14 12.41 25.74
CA ALA A 696 -7.37 11.34 26.34
C ALA A 696 -6.82 11.65 27.74
N ASP A 697 -7.03 12.87 28.26
CA ASP A 697 -6.42 13.36 29.50
C ASP A 697 -4.89 13.20 29.50
N GLY A 698 -4.28 13.65 28.40
CA GLY A 698 -2.83 13.61 28.15
C GLY A 698 -2.16 14.95 28.42
N GLN A 699 -0.88 14.91 28.82
CA GLN A 699 -0.08 16.13 28.99
C GLN A 699 0.61 16.51 27.68
N LEU A 700 0.24 17.68 27.14
CA LEU A 700 0.77 18.26 25.92
C LEU A 700 1.26 19.68 26.19
N THR A 701 2.54 19.95 25.91
CA THR A 701 3.10 21.30 25.89
C THR A 701 3.47 21.64 24.45
N LEU A 702 2.97 22.78 23.95
CA LEU A 702 3.33 23.32 22.64
C LEU A 702 4.12 24.62 22.85
N SER A 703 5.31 24.71 22.27
CA SER A 703 6.14 25.92 22.26
C SER A 703 6.19 26.49 20.84
N PRO A 704 5.82 27.77 20.64
CA PRO A 704 5.88 28.41 19.32
C PRO A 704 7.29 28.34 18.73
N GLU A 705 8.29 28.65 19.53
CA GLU A 705 9.69 28.67 19.13
C GLU A 705 10.35 27.30 19.26
N SER A 706 11.38 27.08 18.45
CA SER A 706 12.26 25.92 18.49
C SER A 706 12.89 25.74 19.88
N LEU A 707 13.13 24.48 20.28
CA LEU A 707 13.67 24.17 21.60
C LEU A 707 15.19 24.11 21.55
N SER A 708 15.86 24.95 22.33
CA SER A 708 17.31 24.84 22.50
C SER A 708 17.68 23.53 23.21
N SER A 709 18.88 23.00 22.91
CA SER A 709 19.39 21.79 23.58
C SER A 709 19.39 21.94 25.11
N GLU A 710 19.62 23.15 25.63
CA GLU A 710 19.61 23.43 27.07
C GLU A 710 18.20 23.38 27.68
N ALA A 711 17.20 23.87 26.96
CA ALA A 711 15.80 23.76 27.36
C ALA A 711 15.33 22.31 27.34
N ILE A 712 15.77 21.52 26.36
CA ILE A 712 15.49 20.07 26.27
C ILE A 712 16.08 19.35 27.49
N VAL A 713 17.37 19.55 27.77
CA VAL A 713 18.05 18.90 28.89
C VAL A 713 17.41 19.30 30.21
N SER A 714 17.15 20.58 30.44
CA SER A 714 16.54 21.06 31.69
C SER A 714 15.18 20.40 31.95
N ARG A 715 14.37 20.20 30.90
CA ARG A 715 13.09 19.46 31.01
C ARG A 715 13.29 17.98 31.30
N LEU A 716 14.31 17.34 30.72
CA LEU A 716 14.62 15.93 30.99
C LEU A 716 15.16 15.71 32.40
N LEU A 717 15.88 16.67 32.98
CA LEU A 717 16.41 16.57 34.34
C LEU A 717 15.36 16.82 35.43
N ALA A 718 14.28 17.51 35.10
CA ALA A 718 13.12 17.70 35.98
C ALA A 718 12.24 16.43 36.11
N GLU A 719 12.56 15.37 35.36
CA GLU A 719 11.85 14.09 35.29
C GLU A 719 12.42 13.03 36.24
#